data_AF-A0A349XVH6-F1
#
_entry.id   AF-A0A349XVH6-F1
#
_cell.length_a   1.000
_cell.length_b   1.000
_cell.length_c   1.000
_cell.angle_alpha   90.00
_cell.angle_beta   90.00
_cell.angle_gamma   90.00
#
_symmetry.space_group_name_H-M   'P 1'
#
loop_
_entity.id
_entity.type
_entity.pdbx_description
1 polymer ?
#
loop_
_entity_poly.entity_id
_entity_poly.type
_entity_poly.pdbx_seq_one_letter_code
_entity_poly.pdbx_strand_id
1 'polypeptide(L)'
;VAAFAAGEGGIAVITDRHVSARRAALPMIMVVSAINQRLIEEGLRLRVSLIVESGQFSSSHHIAAGLGFGASAVYPLAVQFRAEEKFGSEADKAFKRFAKAAEKSLMKTMGKVGLCTAESYIGGEFFEPNFLDTEDDVLKRYFPNVKTPVGGVSFAVIAQAVADWHRKALSVKGESDIPLLGLFKERAEGAGHSYGTTAVRGFVDMTEEKIGFDKGTENEEALRLLPLNRLEDAFGLDDAAYYHTSFDRLTPEAIDAFEVTPGYRAFASMMAEERARRPAALRDVLELPADVTFAGSAEEFRREMGRFSRKGNNSFMVRGLLCEGAEEGAFRLQLTGPDGHELARLAALGQSLIDRFGEDIVGHWLEGGALLVQARGEASDYLSLVRTAPASISLNAVQKASEITMTLASGAMSHGALVAAAHEAVAHGTNMVGGMSNSGEGGEHISRYGTIRASRIKQFASGRFGVWAGYLADPMLEEIEIKIGQGAKPGEGGQLPSPKVTVEIAAARGGTPGVELVSPPPHHDTYSIEDLAQLIHDAKAARVRVIVKLVSSEGIGTIAVGVAKAGADVINVAGNTGGTGAAAVTSLKYTGRAAEIGVAEVHQALCATGLRAKVLLRCSGAHQTASDVVKSALLGGDSFEFGTTAL
;
A
#
# COMPACT_ATOMS: atom_id res chain seq x y z
N VAL A 1 -5.82 16.83 -36.19
CA VAL A 1 -6.78 17.56 -35.32
C VAL A 1 -6.48 19.04 -35.28
N ALA A 2 -5.27 19.47 -34.92
CA ALA A 2 -4.90 20.90 -34.90
C ALA A 2 -5.22 21.64 -36.21
N ALA A 3 -4.81 21.10 -37.37
CA ALA A 3 -5.15 21.68 -38.67
C ALA A 3 -6.68 21.82 -38.91
N PHE A 4 -7.48 20.83 -38.48
CA PHE A 4 -8.94 20.90 -38.55
C PHE A 4 -9.49 21.99 -37.63
N ALA A 5 -8.96 22.10 -36.41
CA ALA A 5 -9.34 23.14 -35.46
C ALA A 5 -8.94 24.55 -35.95
N ALA A 6 -7.83 24.69 -36.68
CA ALA A 6 -7.38 25.96 -37.25
C ALA A 6 -8.24 26.41 -38.45
N GLY A 7 -8.64 25.47 -39.31
CA GLY A 7 -9.48 25.76 -40.46
C GLY A 7 -10.94 25.96 -40.08
N GLU A 8 -11.59 24.87 -39.68
CA GLU A 8 -13.05 24.81 -39.46
C GLU A 8 -13.39 24.90 -37.97
N GLY A 9 -12.82 24.01 -37.15
CA GLY A 9 -13.29 23.78 -35.78
C GLY A 9 -14.54 22.90 -35.73
N GLY A 10 -15.09 22.68 -34.55
CA GLY A 10 -16.29 21.85 -34.35
C GLY A 10 -16.02 20.55 -33.60
N ILE A 11 -16.50 19.42 -34.10
CA ILE A 11 -16.41 18.12 -33.39
C ILE A 11 -15.36 17.23 -34.06
N ALA A 12 -14.33 16.86 -33.31
CA ALA A 12 -13.35 15.87 -33.75
C ALA A 12 -13.65 14.53 -33.06
N VAL A 13 -13.95 13.49 -33.84
CA VAL A 13 -14.14 12.12 -33.34
C VAL A 13 -12.83 11.35 -33.47
N ILE A 14 -12.26 10.93 -32.35
CA ILE A 14 -11.06 10.10 -32.29
C ILE A 14 -11.52 8.66 -32.04
N THR A 15 -11.16 7.75 -32.94
CA THR A 15 -11.68 6.38 -32.91
C THR A 15 -10.63 5.31 -33.10
N ASP A 16 -10.74 4.22 -32.34
CA ASP A 16 -10.01 2.96 -32.57
C ASP A 16 -10.88 1.85 -33.18
N ARG A 17 -12.09 2.17 -33.67
CA ARG A 17 -13.00 1.23 -34.36
C ARG A 17 -12.37 0.44 -35.50
N HIS A 18 -11.31 0.99 -36.10
CA HIS A 18 -10.62 0.45 -37.27
C HIS A 18 -9.43 -0.48 -36.96
N VAL A 19 -9.25 -0.86 -35.69
CA VAL A 19 -8.32 -1.92 -35.28
C VAL A 19 -8.53 -3.16 -36.16
N SER A 20 -7.42 -3.76 -36.60
CA SER A 20 -7.44 -4.93 -37.48
C SER A 20 -6.19 -5.77 -37.29
N ALA A 21 -6.10 -6.94 -37.91
CA ALA A 21 -4.91 -7.79 -37.83
C ALA A 21 -3.59 -7.05 -38.15
N ARG A 22 -3.64 -6.01 -38.98
CA ARG A 22 -2.48 -5.20 -39.40
C ARG A 22 -2.37 -3.85 -38.68
N ARG A 23 -3.34 -3.46 -37.85
CA ARG A 23 -3.38 -2.15 -37.18
C ARG A 23 -3.72 -2.32 -35.70
N ALA A 24 -2.71 -2.12 -34.85
CA ALA A 24 -2.89 -2.07 -33.40
C ALA A 24 -3.58 -0.76 -32.96
N ALA A 25 -4.28 -0.80 -31.84
CA ALA A 25 -4.82 0.39 -31.19
C ALA A 25 -3.68 1.19 -30.54
N LEU A 26 -3.77 2.52 -30.58
CA LEU A 26 -2.94 3.37 -29.72
C LEU A 26 -3.61 3.50 -28.34
N PRO A 27 -2.85 3.61 -27.23
CA PRO A 27 -3.41 3.89 -25.91
C PRO A 27 -4.25 5.17 -25.93
N MET A 28 -5.57 5.03 -25.79
CA MET A 28 -6.47 6.13 -26.14
C MET A 28 -6.36 7.32 -25.19
N ILE A 29 -6.10 7.07 -23.90
CA ILE A 29 -5.86 8.15 -22.91
C ILE A 29 -4.63 8.99 -23.31
N MET A 30 -3.55 8.35 -23.77
CA MET A 30 -2.35 9.07 -24.23
C MET A 30 -2.63 9.87 -25.50
N VAL A 31 -3.39 9.31 -26.44
CA VAL A 31 -3.78 10.01 -27.67
C VAL A 31 -4.62 11.25 -27.34
N VAL A 32 -5.60 11.12 -26.44
CA VAL A 32 -6.44 12.23 -25.97
C VAL A 32 -5.59 13.32 -25.34
N SER A 33 -4.70 12.95 -24.41
CA SER A 33 -3.81 13.89 -23.74
C SER A 33 -2.89 14.61 -24.73
N ALA A 34 -2.24 13.88 -25.63
CA ALA A 34 -1.36 14.45 -26.66
C ALA A 34 -2.09 15.45 -27.58
N ILE A 35 -3.32 15.11 -28.01
CA ILE A 35 -4.14 16.02 -28.82
C ILE A 35 -4.54 17.25 -27.99
N ASN A 36 -4.95 17.05 -26.73
CA ASN A 36 -5.36 18.12 -25.84
C ASN A 36 -4.22 19.12 -25.61
N GLN A 37 -3.03 18.63 -25.25
CA GLN A 37 -1.83 19.44 -25.03
C GLN A 37 -1.44 20.22 -26.30
N ARG A 38 -1.41 19.55 -27.45
CA ARG A 38 -1.09 20.21 -28.72
C ARG A 38 -2.09 21.31 -29.10
N LEU A 39 -3.38 21.09 -28.85
CA LEU A 39 -4.41 22.09 -29.09
C LEU A 39 -4.31 23.28 -28.13
N ILE A 40 -3.88 23.06 -26.89
CA ILE A 40 -3.63 24.13 -25.91
C ILE A 40 -2.42 24.96 -26.35
N GLU A 41 -1.31 24.31 -26.71
CA GLU A 41 -0.09 24.98 -27.20
C GLU A 41 -0.36 25.89 -28.41
N GLU A 42 -1.22 25.45 -29.34
CA GLU A 42 -1.58 26.23 -30.52
C GLU A 42 -2.72 27.24 -30.29
N GLY A 43 -3.29 27.31 -29.08
CA GLY A 43 -4.43 28.18 -28.77
C GLY A 43 -5.74 27.78 -29.46
N LEU A 44 -5.86 26.52 -29.90
CA LEU A 44 -6.98 25.98 -30.67
C LEU A 44 -7.97 25.15 -29.84
N ARG A 45 -7.66 24.87 -28.57
CA ARG A 45 -8.46 23.96 -27.73
C ARG A 45 -9.93 24.33 -27.62
N LEU A 46 -10.26 25.63 -27.60
CA LEU A 46 -11.64 26.12 -27.51
C LEU A 46 -12.42 26.01 -28.83
N ARG A 47 -11.73 25.75 -29.96
CA ARG A 47 -12.37 25.63 -31.27
C ARG A 47 -12.89 24.22 -31.56
N VAL A 48 -12.57 23.24 -30.73
CA VAL A 48 -12.90 21.84 -30.99
C VAL A 48 -13.37 21.10 -29.74
N SER A 49 -14.46 20.34 -29.90
CA SER A 49 -14.91 19.34 -28.93
C SER A 49 -14.35 17.98 -29.34
N LEU A 50 -13.66 17.31 -28.42
CA LEU A 50 -13.01 16.03 -28.68
C LEU A 50 -13.90 14.89 -28.22
N ILE A 51 -14.50 14.14 -29.14
CA ILE A 51 -15.28 12.95 -28.83
C ILE A 51 -14.40 11.72 -29.02
N VAL A 52 -14.38 10.84 -28.03
CA VAL A 52 -13.56 9.62 -28.06
C VAL A 52 -14.47 8.41 -28.21
N GLU A 53 -14.35 7.72 -29.33
CA GLU A 53 -14.98 6.42 -29.55
C GLU A 53 -13.93 5.33 -29.40
N SER A 54 -13.98 4.53 -28.34
CA SER A 54 -12.93 3.53 -28.16
C SER A 54 -13.33 2.28 -27.40
N GLY A 55 -12.76 1.14 -27.84
CA GLY A 55 -12.90 -0.16 -27.17
C GLY A 55 -12.16 -0.26 -25.83
N GLN A 56 -11.25 0.67 -25.53
CA GLN A 56 -10.44 0.67 -24.32
C GLN A 56 -11.20 1.17 -23.08
N PHE A 57 -12.31 1.90 -23.28
CA PHE A 57 -13.11 2.45 -22.19
C PHE A 57 -14.17 1.46 -21.70
N SER A 58 -13.77 0.52 -20.84
CA SER A 58 -14.65 -0.52 -20.30
C SER A 58 -15.14 -0.32 -18.85
N SER A 59 -14.69 0.74 -18.17
CA SER A 59 -15.00 0.98 -16.75
C SER A 59 -15.31 2.46 -16.51
N SER A 60 -15.98 2.77 -15.40
CA SER A 60 -16.26 4.17 -15.05
C SER A 60 -14.99 4.98 -14.78
N HIS A 61 -13.92 4.36 -14.28
CA HIS A 61 -12.63 5.03 -14.13
C HIS A 61 -12.01 5.39 -15.49
N HIS A 62 -12.12 4.51 -16.49
CA HIS A 62 -11.66 4.85 -17.85
C HIS A 62 -12.42 6.07 -18.39
N ILE A 63 -13.75 6.12 -18.23
CA ILE A 63 -14.55 7.28 -18.64
C ILE A 63 -14.05 8.55 -17.94
N ALA A 64 -13.88 8.50 -16.62
CA ALA A 64 -13.36 9.60 -15.83
C ALA A 64 -11.94 10.03 -16.27
N ALA A 65 -11.05 9.10 -16.62
CA ALA A 65 -9.73 9.40 -17.15
C ALA A 65 -9.80 10.07 -18.53
N GLY A 66 -10.60 9.52 -19.45
CA GLY A 66 -10.78 10.10 -20.79
C GLY A 66 -11.26 11.56 -20.71
N LEU A 67 -12.25 11.85 -19.87
CA LEU A 67 -12.73 13.21 -19.63
C LEU A 67 -11.65 14.09 -18.99
N GLY A 68 -11.01 13.61 -17.92
CA GLY A 68 -10.04 14.40 -17.17
C GLY A 68 -8.77 14.75 -17.96
N PHE A 69 -8.40 13.96 -18.98
CA PHE A 69 -7.31 14.28 -19.92
C PHE A 69 -7.76 15.09 -21.15
N GLY A 70 -9.04 15.45 -21.24
CA GLY A 70 -9.52 16.47 -22.18
C GLY A 70 -10.53 15.98 -23.22
N ALA A 71 -11.04 14.75 -23.15
CA ALA A 71 -12.18 14.35 -23.96
C ALA A 71 -13.44 15.14 -23.51
N SER A 72 -14.20 15.66 -24.47
CA SER A 72 -15.50 16.29 -24.22
C SER A 72 -16.61 15.25 -24.02
N ALA A 73 -16.49 14.08 -24.64
CA ALA A 73 -17.39 12.95 -24.46
C ALA A 73 -16.67 11.63 -24.77
N VAL A 74 -17.11 10.54 -24.15
CA VAL A 74 -16.57 9.20 -24.36
C VAL A 74 -17.69 8.25 -24.75
N TYR A 75 -17.52 7.58 -25.89
CA TYR A 75 -18.36 6.50 -26.37
C TYR A 75 -17.62 5.15 -26.20
N PRO A 76 -17.98 4.35 -25.17
CA PRO A 76 -17.31 3.09 -24.86
C PRO A 76 -17.72 1.97 -25.81
N LEU A 77 -17.01 1.88 -26.94
CA LEU A 77 -17.35 1.02 -28.08
C LEU A 77 -17.47 -0.47 -27.69
N ALA A 78 -16.53 -0.98 -26.91
CA ALA A 78 -16.54 -2.39 -26.49
C ALA A 78 -17.72 -2.73 -25.56
N VAL A 79 -18.19 -1.76 -24.77
CA VAL A 79 -19.38 -1.95 -23.93
C VAL A 79 -20.64 -2.06 -24.79
N GLN A 80 -20.75 -1.24 -25.84
CA GLN A 80 -21.85 -1.34 -26.80
C GLN A 80 -21.85 -2.71 -27.50
N PHE A 81 -20.71 -3.14 -28.06
CA PHE A 81 -20.64 -4.43 -28.74
C PHE A 81 -20.97 -5.61 -27.81
N ARG A 82 -20.53 -5.55 -26.54
CA ARG A 82 -20.89 -6.58 -25.57
C ARG A 82 -22.36 -6.51 -25.15
N ALA A 83 -22.96 -5.32 -25.18
CA ALA A 83 -24.39 -5.19 -24.95
C ALA A 83 -25.20 -5.82 -26.10
N GLU A 84 -24.80 -5.59 -27.34
CA GLU A 84 -25.38 -6.20 -28.56
C GLU A 84 -25.25 -7.72 -28.52
N GLU A 85 -24.06 -8.23 -28.21
CA GLU A 85 -23.79 -9.67 -28.13
C GLU A 85 -24.63 -10.37 -27.05
N LYS A 86 -24.73 -9.78 -25.84
CA LYS A 86 -25.38 -10.43 -24.69
C LYS A 86 -26.88 -10.20 -24.60
N PHE A 87 -27.38 -9.07 -25.09
CA PHE A 87 -28.76 -8.63 -24.87
C PHE A 87 -29.55 -8.42 -26.17
N GLY A 88 -28.92 -8.55 -27.34
CA GLY A 88 -29.60 -8.48 -28.64
C GLY A 88 -30.44 -7.20 -28.79
N SER A 89 -31.76 -7.34 -28.91
CA SER A 89 -32.69 -6.20 -29.03
C SER A 89 -32.72 -5.28 -27.80
N GLU A 90 -32.30 -5.75 -26.62
CA GLU A 90 -32.26 -4.94 -25.39
C GLU A 90 -30.89 -4.27 -25.18
N ALA A 91 -29.98 -4.31 -26.16
CA ALA A 91 -28.63 -3.76 -26.07
C ALA A 91 -28.60 -2.29 -25.64
N ASP A 92 -29.43 -1.43 -26.25
CA ASP A 92 -29.50 0.00 -25.91
C ASP A 92 -29.88 0.24 -24.45
N LYS A 93 -30.77 -0.60 -23.92
CA LYS A 93 -31.19 -0.53 -22.52
C LYS A 93 -30.06 -0.99 -21.60
N ALA A 94 -29.32 -2.03 -21.98
CA ALA A 94 -28.15 -2.48 -21.24
C ALA A 94 -27.04 -1.42 -21.25
N PHE A 95 -26.77 -0.78 -22.40
CA PHE A 95 -25.82 0.33 -22.52
C PHE A 95 -26.24 1.52 -21.66
N LYS A 96 -27.52 1.92 -21.69
CA LYS A 96 -28.04 3.01 -20.83
C LYS A 96 -27.88 2.73 -19.34
N ARG A 97 -27.98 1.45 -18.91
CA ARG A 97 -27.67 1.06 -17.52
C ARG A 97 -26.20 1.25 -17.18
N PHE A 98 -25.29 0.91 -18.09
CA PHE A 98 -23.87 1.20 -17.92
C PHE A 98 -23.61 2.70 -17.86
N ALA A 99 -24.18 3.48 -18.78
CA ALA A 99 -24.04 4.94 -18.81
C ALA A 99 -24.48 5.58 -17.48
N LYS A 100 -25.67 5.21 -16.97
CA LYS A 100 -26.16 5.68 -15.66
C LYS A 100 -25.22 5.32 -14.50
N ALA A 101 -24.62 4.12 -14.52
CA ALA A 101 -23.65 3.71 -13.51
C ALA A 101 -22.34 4.51 -13.62
N ALA A 102 -21.88 4.78 -14.85
CA ALA A 102 -20.70 5.58 -15.13
C ALA A 102 -20.90 7.05 -14.69
N GLU A 103 -22.05 7.66 -14.99
CA GLU A 103 -22.45 8.99 -14.51
C GLU A 103 -22.41 9.08 -12.98
N LYS A 104 -23.03 8.10 -12.30
CA LYS A 104 -23.01 8.03 -10.83
C LYS A 104 -21.58 7.94 -10.29
N SER A 105 -20.73 7.14 -10.93
CA SER A 105 -19.33 6.99 -10.56
C SER A 105 -18.49 8.24 -10.86
N LEU A 106 -18.80 8.96 -11.94
CA LEU A 106 -18.13 10.21 -12.28
C LEU A 106 -18.44 11.28 -11.24
N MET A 107 -19.71 11.46 -10.86
CA MET A 107 -20.11 12.36 -9.78
C MET A 107 -19.39 12.04 -8.47
N LYS A 108 -19.24 10.75 -8.13
CA LYS A 108 -18.45 10.35 -6.96
C LYS A 108 -16.97 10.70 -7.10
N THR A 109 -16.38 10.48 -8.28
CA THR A 109 -14.96 10.76 -8.54
C THR A 109 -14.67 12.26 -8.43
N MET A 110 -15.51 13.09 -9.05
CA MET A 110 -15.46 14.55 -8.93
C MET A 110 -15.63 15.01 -7.48
N GLY A 111 -16.58 14.42 -6.75
CA GLY A 111 -16.83 14.73 -5.35
C GLY A 111 -15.62 14.49 -4.43
N LYS A 112 -14.73 13.54 -4.76
CA LYS A 112 -13.50 13.28 -3.98
C LYS A 112 -12.54 14.46 -3.95
N VAL A 113 -12.56 15.28 -5.00
CA VAL A 113 -11.71 16.48 -5.15
C VAL A 113 -12.53 17.77 -5.02
N GLY A 114 -13.77 17.69 -4.55
CA GLY A 114 -14.63 18.86 -4.31
C GLY A 114 -15.21 19.50 -5.57
N LEU A 115 -15.28 18.78 -6.70
CA LEU A 115 -15.83 19.29 -7.95
C LEU A 115 -17.33 18.96 -8.11
N CYS A 116 -18.08 19.94 -8.60
CA CYS A 116 -19.54 19.84 -8.78
C CYS A 116 -19.98 19.81 -10.25
N THR A 117 -19.11 20.19 -11.20
CA THR A 117 -19.43 20.28 -12.64
C THR A 117 -18.45 19.47 -13.49
N ALA A 118 -18.96 18.83 -14.53
CA ALA A 118 -18.12 18.02 -15.43
C ALA A 118 -17.19 18.90 -16.26
N GLU A 119 -17.60 20.12 -16.57
CA GLU A 119 -16.84 21.11 -17.32
C GLU A 119 -15.54 21.49 -16.61
N SER A 120 -15.58 21.63 -15.27
CA SER A 120 -14.38 21.90 -14.47
C SER A 120 -13.48 20.68 -14.30
N TYR A 121 -14.05 19.48 -14.49
CA TYR A 121 -13.31 18.22 -14.41
C TYR A 121 -12.58 17.90 -15.73
N ILE A 122 -13.19 18.22 -16.88
CA ILE A 122 -12.63 17.94 -18.20
C ILE A 122 -11.32 18.69 -18.41
N GLY A 123 -10.26 17.96 -18.72
CA GLY A 123 -8.92 18.52 -18.92
C GLY A 123 -8.23 19.01 -17.65
N GLY A 124 -8.80 18.76 -16.46
CA GLY A 124 -8.21 19.19 -15.18
C GLY A 124 -7.12 18.27 -14.64
N GLU A 125 -6.91 17.09 -15.24
CA GLU A 125 -5.78 16.19 -14.93
C GLU A 125 -5.64 15.80 -13.45
N PHE A 126 -6.77 15.59 -12.75
CA PHE A 126 -6.84 15.17 -11.34
C PHE A 126 -6.43 13.70 -11.10
N PHE A 127 -5.26 13.29 -11.59
CA PHE A 127 -4.74 11.94 -11.51
C PHE A 127 -3.27 11.92 -11.12
N GLU A 128 -2.91 10.93 -10.32
CA GLU A 128 -1.53 10.65 -9.94
C GLU A 128 -1.13 9.22 -10.38
N PRO A 129 -0.12 9.05 -11.25
CA PRO A 129 0.42 7.75 -11.56
C PRO A 129 1.39 7.30 -10.46
N ASN A 130 1.32 6.03 -10.05
CA ASN A 130 2.29 5.49 -9.11
C ASN A 130 3.63 5.12 -9.78
N PHE A 131 3.58 4.59 -11.01
CA PHE A 131 4.71 3.91 -11.67
C PHE A 131 4.78 4.19 -13.19
N LEU A 132 4.42 5.41 -13.60
CA LEU A 132 4.64 5.89 -14.97
C LEU A 132 5.90 6.76 -14.95
N ASP A 133 6.79 6.63 -15.92
CA ASP A 133 7.95 7.52 -16.00
C ASP A 133 7.56 8.83 -16.72
N THR A 134 7.13 9.83 -15.95
CA THR A 134 6.73 11.13 -16.54
C THR A 134 7.92 11.99 -16.98
N GLU A 135 9.16 11.57 -16.69
CA GLU A 135 10.37 12.23 -17.19
C GLU A 135 10.85 11.66 -18.53
N ASP A 136 10.26 10.56 -19.03
CA ASP A 136 10.48 10.06 -20.39
C ASP A 136 10.13 11.14 -21.43
N ASP A 137 11.02 11.37 -22.41
CA ASP A 137 10.91 12.45 -23.40
C ASP A 137 9.57 12.49 -24.16
N VAL A 138 8.91 11.34 -24.34
CA VAL A 138 7.62 11.25 -25.02
C VAL A 138 6.50 11.47 -24.02
N LEU A 139 6.53 10.78 -22.88
CA LEU A 139 5.48 10.88 -21.86
C LEU A 139 5.40 12.28 -21.25
N LYS A 140 6.54 12.93 -21.02
CA LYS A 140 6.63 14.31 -20.53
C LYS A 140 5.91 15.30 -21.42
N ARG A 141 5.92 15.09 -22.74
CA ARG A 141 5.19 15.93 -23.71
C ARG A 141 3.69 15.67 -23.68
N TYR A 142 3.26 14.44 -23.40
CA TYR A 142 1.85 14.07 -23.42
C TYR A 142 1.16 14.31 -22.06
N PHE A 143 1.91 14.29 -20.97
CA PHE A 143 1.42 14.49 -19.60
C PHE A 143 2.27 15.52 -18.83
N PRO A 144 2.40 16.76 -19.33
CA PRO A 144 3.36 17.73 -18.79
C PRO A 144 3.05 18.19 -17.35
N ASN A 145 1.79 18.09 -16.90
CA ASN A 145 1.39 18.50 -15.56
C ASN A 145 1.25 17.32 -14.58
N VAL A 146 1.41 16.09 -15.05
CA VAL A 146 1.32 14.91 -14.21
C VAL A 146 2.72 14.60 -13.67
N LYS A 147 2.86 14.58 -12.35
CA LYS A 147 4.14 14.30 -11.70
C LYS A 147 4.14 12.92 -11.08
N THR A 148 5.27 12.23 -11.22
CA THR A 148 5.47 10.92 -10.60
C THR A 148 6.70 10.94 -9.70
N PRO A 149 6.54 10.81 -8.38
CA PRO A 149 7.67 10.86 -7.44
C PRO A 149 8.59 9.64 -7.56
N VAL A 150 8.08 8.55 -8.12
CA VAL A 150 8.83 7.34 -8.45
C VAL A 150 8.68 7.13 -9.95
N GLY A 151 9.80 7.01 -10.66
CA GLY A 151 9.80 6.65 -12.08
C GLY A 151 9.23 5.25 -12.31
N GLY A 152 9.07 4.84 -13.56
CA GLY A 152 8.53 3.53 -13.84
C GLY A 152 8.48 3.20 -15.31
N VAL A 153 7.29 2.85 -15.79
CA VAL A 153 7.10 2.41 -17.17
C VAL A 153 7.30 3.58 -18.13
N SER A 154 8.26 3.45 -19.05
CA SER A 154 8.55 4.42 -20.11
C SER A 154 7.69 4.21 -21.36
N PHE A 155 7.73 5.15 -22.30
CA PHE A 155 6.92 5.08 -23.53
C PHE A 155 7.18 3.80 -24.33
N ALA A 156 8.45 3.40 -24.47
CA ALA A 156 8.85 2.22 -25.23
C ALA A 156 8.23 0.93 -24.66
N VAL A 157 8.15 0.82 -23.33
CA VAL A 157 7.54 -0.34 -22.66
C VAL A 157 6.03 -0.37 -22.89
N ILE A 158 5.35 0.78 -22.85
CA ILE A 158 3.91 0.88 -23.17
C ILE A 158 3.66 0.46 -24.61
N ALA A 159 4.44 0.98 -25.55
CA ALA A 159 4.31 0.65 -26.97
C ALA A 159 4.52 -0.85 -27.23
N GLN A 160 5.53 -1.44 -26.59
CA GLN A 160 5.80 -2.87 -26.68
C GLN A 160 4.66 -3.71 -26.08
N ALA A 161 4.16 -3.35 -24.89
CA ALA A 161 3.03 -4.03 -24.27
C ALA A 161 1.77 -4.00 -25.16
N VAL A 162 1.48 -2.85 -25.79
CA VAL A 162 0.38 -2.73 -26.76
C VAL A 162 0.58 -3.66 -27.95
N ALA A 163 1.79 -3.72 -28.50
CA ALA A 163 2.12 -4.60 -29.62
C ALA A 163 1.98 -6.09 -29.25
N ASP A 164 2.38 -6.47 -28.04
CA ASP A 164 2.27 -7.84 -27.54
C ASP A 164 0.82 -8.25 -27.29
N TRP A 165 0.01 -7.37 -26.67
CA TRP A 165 -1.42 -7.60 -26.51
C TRP A 165 -2.16 -7.66 -27.84
N HIS A 166 -1.78 -6.83 -28.81
CA HIS A 166 -2.30 -6.89 -30.18
C HIS A 166 -1.99 -8.24 -30.82
N ARG A 167 -0.74 -8.71 -30.74
CA ARG A 167 -0.33 -10.02 -31.25
C ARG A 167 -1.09 -11.16 -30.57
N LYS A 168 -1.26 -11.09 -29.24
CA LYS A 168 -2.02 -12.09 -28.48
C LYS A 168 -3.47 -12.15 -28.92
N ALA A 169 -4.12 -11.00 -29.15
CA ALA A 169 -5.50 -10.92 -29.60
C ALA A 169 -5.76 -11.66 -30.93
N LEU A 170 -4.76 -11.74 -31.82
CA LEU A 170 -4.86 -12.49 -33.09
C LEU A 170 -5.00 -14.00 -32.89
N SER A 171 -4.61 -14.52 -31.72
CA SER A 171 -4.72 -15.94 -31.37
C SER A 171 -6.02 -16.28 -30.63
N VAL A 172 -6.79 -15.28 -30.18
CA VAL A 172 -8.02 -15.46 -29.41
C VAL A 172 -9.14 -15.86 -30.37
N LYS A 173 -9.71 -17.06 -30.16
CA LYS A 173 -10.85 -17.58 -30.94
C LYS A 173 -12.16 -17.55 -30.15
N GLY A 174 -12.08 -17.55 -28.83
CA GLY A 174 -13.24 -17.42 -27.95
C GLY A 174 -12.88 -16.88 -26.57
N GLU A 175 -13.90 -16.72 -25.71
CA GLU A 175 -13.72 -16.14 -24.37
C GLU A 175 -12.75 -16.95 -23.49
N SER A 176 -12.65 -18.27 -23.69
CA SER A 176 -11.73 -19.14 -22.97
C SER A 176 -10.25 -18.85 -23.24
N ASP A 177 -9.93 -18.19 -24.36
CA ASP A 177 -8.55 -17.85 -24.71
C ASP A 177 -8.10 -16.53 -24.09
N ILE A 178 -9.02 -15.79 -23.45
CA ILE A 178 -8.72 -14.53 -22.77
C ILE A 178 -8.04 -14.84 -21.43
N PRO A 179 -6.81 -14.34 -21.20
CA PRO A 179 -6.06 -14.67 -19.99
C PRO A 179 -6.72 -14.08 -18.73
N LEU A 180 -6.81 -14.91 -17.69
CA LEU A 180 -7.28 -14.48 -16.37
C LEU A 180 -6.12 -13.90 -15.56
N LEU A 181 -5.86 -12.60 -15.73
CA LEU A 181 -4.74 -11.89 -15.10
C LEU A 181 -4.75 -11.86 -13.57
N GLY A 182 -5.87 -12.20 -12.93
CA GLY A 182 -5.97 -12.23 -11.47
C GLY A 182 -5.94 -10.86 -10.80
N LEU A 183 -6.30 -9.77 -11.48
CA LEU A 183 -6.17 -8.40 -10.94
C LEU A 183 -7.09 -8.11 -9.74
N PHE A 184 -8.28 -8.74 -9.68
CA PHE A 184 -9.25 -8.55 -8.59
C PHE A 184 -9.20 -9.63 -7.52
N LYS A 185 -8.92 -10.87 -7.95
CA LYS A 185 -8.78 -12.05 -7.10
C LYS A 185 -7.61 -12.85 -7.64
N GLU A 186 -6.78 -13.36 -6.74
CA GLU A 186 -5.59 -14.11 -7.11
C GLU A 186 -5.92 -15.29 -8.06
N ARG A 187 -4.98 -15.54 -8.96
CA ARG A 187 -4.91 -16.74 -9.81
C ARG A 187 -3.48 -17.28 -9.76
N ALA A 188 -3.32 -18.60 -9.93
CA ALA A 188 -2.02 -19.26 -9.81
C ALA A 188 -0.93 -18.65 -10.72
N GLU A 189 -1.29 -18.30 -11.95
CA GLU A 189 -0.38 -17.66 -12.93
C GLU A 189 -0.68 -16.16 -13.14
N GLY A 190 -1.44 -15.56 -12.22
CA GLY A 190 -1.83 -14.15 -12.29
C GLY A 190 -0.86 -13.20 -11.57
N ALA A 191 -1.29 -11.95 -11.47
CA ALA A 191 -0.61 -10.92 -10.68
C ALA A 191 -0.42 -11.36 -9.21
N GLY A 192 0.64 -10.86 -8.56
CA GLY A 192 0.87 -11.03 -7.14
C GLY A 192 -0.16 -10.32 -6.28
N HIS A 193 -0.46 -10.88 -5.11
CA HIS A 193 -1.34 -10.28 -4.10
C HIS A 193 -0.64 -10.32 -2.76
N SER A 194 -0.58 -9.18 -2.05
CA SER A 194 0.00 -9.14 -0.70
C SER A 194 -0.71 -10.12 0.24
N TYR A 195 -2.04 -10.20 0.16
CA TYR A 195 -2.86 -11.21 0.85
C TYR A 195 -3.33 -12.31 -0.11
N GLY A 196 -2.38 -12.94 -0.79
CA GLY A 196 -2.62 -14.14 -1.60
C GLY A 196 -2.72 -15.42 -0.77
N THR A 197 -2.88 -16.54 -1.46
CA THR A 197 -3.04 -17.90 -0.92
C THR A 197 -1.86 -18.26 -0.01
N THR A 198 -0.65 -17.90 -0.42
CA THR A 198 0.58 -18.08 0.37
C THR A 198 0.48 -17.38 1.73
N ALA A 199 0.04 -16.12 1.75
CA ALA A 199 -0.10 -15.36 2.98
C ALA A 199 -1.19 -15.94 3.88
N VAL A 200 -2.38 -16.19 3.33
CA VAL A 200 -3.53 -16.71 4.09
C VAL A 200 -3.22 -18.08 4.69
N ARG A 201 -2.64 -18.99 3.90
CA ARG A 201 -2.23 -20.30 4.41
C ARG A 201 -1.19 -20.17 5.52
N GLY A 202 -0.19 -19.32 5.34
CA GLY A 202 0.82 -19.10 6.35
C GLY A 202 0.26 -18.54 7.66
N PHE A 203 -0.74 -17.66 7.61
CA PHE A 203 -1.45 -17.21 8.81
C PHE A 203 -2.21 -18.35 9.49
N VAL A 204 -2.92 -19.18 8.73
CA VAL A 204 -3.61 -20.37 9.28
C VAL A 204 -2.62 -21.31 9.97
N ASP A 205 -1.52 -21.65 9.28
CA ASP A 205 -0.49 -22.54 9.82
C ASP A 205 0.12 -21.98 11.12
N MET A 206 0.31 -20.65 11.22
CA MET A 206 0.77 -20.00 12.47
C MET A 206 -0.28 -20.04 13.59
N THR A 207 -1.58 -19.93 13.28
CA THR A 207 -2.64 -20.01 14.30
C THR A 207 -2.85 -21.43 14.85
N GLU A 208 -2.41 -22.45 14.12
CA GLU A 208 -2.43 -23.85 14.56
C GLU A 208 -1.23 -24.20 15.46
N GLU A 209 -0.18 -23.36 15.45
CA GLU A 209 0.99 -23.53 16.33
C GLU A 209 0.62 -23.28 17.80
N LYS A 210 1.08 -24.15 18.70
CA LYS A 210 0.91 -23.94 20.14
C LYS A 210 1.84 -22.81 20.58
N ILE A 211 1.27 -21.68 20.95
CA ILE A 211 2.00 -20.54 21.53
C ILE A 211 1.96 -20.69 23.06
N GLY A 212 3.13 -20.73 23.68
CA GLY A 212 3.29 -20.70 25.13
C GLY A 212 4.08 -19.47 25.56
N PHE A 213 3.59 -18.78 26.60
CA PHE A 213 4.28 -17.61 27.19
C PHE A 213 5.06 -17.97 28.46
N ASP A 214 5.04 -19.25 28.86
CA ASP A 214 5.76 -19.78 30.02
C ASP A 214 6.14 -21.28 29.82
N LYS A 215 7.18 -21.78 30.51
CA LYS A 215 7.56 -23.21 30.48
C LYS A 215 6.89 -24.00 31.63
N GLY A 216 5.82 -24.73 31.31
CA GLY A 216 5.14 -25.71 32.18
C GLY A 216 3.62 -25.49 32.12
N THR A 217 2.75 -26.45 31.87
CA THR A 217 2.76 -27.90 32.14
C THR A 217 1.89 -28.64 31.12
N GLU A 218 2.21 -29.91 30.84
CA GLU A 218 1.49 -30.79 29.91
C GLU A 218 0.09 -31.18 30.42
N ASN A 219 -1.00 -30.64 29.85
CA ASN A 219 -2.28 -31.33 29.53
C ASN A 219 -3.43 -30.34 29.18
N GLU A 220 -3.46 -29.78 27.96
CA GLU A 220 -4.51 -28.79 27.59
C GLU A 220 -5.42 -29.20 26.42
N GLU A 221 -5.19 -30.34 25.77
CA GLU A 221 -5.86 -30.64 24.49
C GLU A 221 -7.36 -30.90 24.59
N ALA A 222 -7.89 -31.19 25.79
CA ALA A 222 -9.32 -31.45 26.00
C ALA A 222 -10.17 -30.19 26.28
N LEU A 223 -9.56 -29.03 26.56
CA LEU A 223 -10.28 -27.85 27.10
C LEU A 223 -10.72 -26.84 26.03
N ARG A 224 -10.13 -26.87 24.83
CA ARG A 224 -10.29 -25.84 23.79
C ARG A 224 -11.64 -25.81 23.06
N LEU A 225 -12.56 -26.76 23.31
CA LEU A 225 -13.77 -26.93 22.50
C LEU A 225 -15.11 -26.75 23.26
N LEU A 226 -15.09 -26.31 24.52
CA LEU A 226 -16.31 -26.21 25.33
C LEU A 226 -16.63 -24.77 25.76
N PRO A 227 -17.90 -24.32 25.64
CA PRO A 227 -18.33 -23.04 26.21
C PRO A 227 -18.28 -23.08 27.75
N LEU A 228 -17.90 -21.96 28.36
CA LEU A 228 -17.62 -21.79 29.79
C LEU A 228 -18.66 -22.44 30.73
N ASN A 229 -19.93 -22.43 30.34
CA ASN A 229 -21.04 -22.94 31.15
C ASN A 229 -21.16 -24.47 31.25
N ARG A 230 -20.29 -25.24 30.57
CA ARG A 230 -20.27 -26.71 30.63
C ARG A 230 -19.04 -27.31 31.31
N LEU A 231 -18.15 -26.48 31.85
CA LEU A 231 -16.86 -26.92 32.40
C LEU A 231 -16.88 -27.13 33.93
N GLU A 232 -17.78 -26.46 34.67
CA GLU A 232 -17.84 -26.55 36.14
C GLU A 232 -18.28 -27.92 36.65
N ASP A 233 -19.25 -28.57 36.00
CA ASP A 233 -19.89 -29.78 36.56
C ASP A 233 -19.23 -31.11 36.17
N ALA A 234 -18.38 -31.16 35.13
CA ALA A 234 -17.93 -32.44 34.54
C ALA A 234 -16.56 -32.93 35.01
N PHE A 235 -15.65 -32.04 35.47
CA PHE A 235 -14.24 -32.41 35.70
C PHE A 235 -13.61 -31.85 36.98
N GLY A 236 -14.33 -31.11 37.82
CA GLY A 236 -13.80 -30.61 39.09
C GLY A 236 -12.56 -29.72 38.93
N LEU A 237 -12.47 -28.98 37.82
CA LEU A 237 -11.39 -28.04 37.56
C LEU A 237 -11.71 -26.72 38.26
N ASP A 238 -10.78 -26.25 39.10
CA ASP A 238 -10.82 -24.95 39.74
C ASP A 238 -10.09 -23.89 38.88
N ASP A 239 -10.15 -22.62 39.31
CA ASP A 239 -9.52 -21.49 38.61
C ASP A 239 -8.02 -21.69 38.31
N ALA A 240 -7.33 -22.61 39.00
CA ALA A 240 -5.93 -22.91 38.80
C ALA A 240 -5.62 -23.55 37.43
N ALA A 241 -6.60 -24.18 36.77
CA ALA A 241 -6.44 -24.75 35.43
C ALA A 241 -6.23 -23.68 34.33
N TYR A 242 -6.57 -22.41 34.61
CA TYR A 242 -6.42 -21.29 33.68
C TYR A 242 -5.17 -20.44 33.94
N TYR A 243 -4.37 -20.79 34.95
CA TYR A 243 -3.21 -20.01 35.38
C TYR A 243 -2.10 -19.91 34.32
N HIS A 244 -2.02 -20.89 33.40
CA HIS A 244 -0.98 -20.97 32.36
C HIS A 244 -1.44 -20.46 30.97
N THR A 245 -2.68 -19.97 30.84
CA THR A 245 -3.21 -19.37 29.59
C THR A 245 -3.62 -17.91 29.79
N SER A 246 -2.87 -17.16 30.60
CA SER A 246 -3.30 -15.82 31.02
C SER A 246 -3.56 -14.92 29.82
N PHE A 247 -4.84 -14.66 29.56
CA PHE A 247 -5.33 -13.61 28.67
C PHE A 247 -5.22 -12.23 29.36
N ASP A 248 -4.31 -12.08 30.32
CA ASP A 248 -4.02 -10.82 30.98
C ASP A 248 -2.91 -10.07 30.24
N ARG A 249 -2.68 -8.83 30.64
CA ARG A 249 -1.56 -8.05 30.09
C ARG A 249 -0.25 -8.73 30.43
N LEU A 250 0.60 -8.97 29.42
CA LEU A 250 1.92 -9.57 29.63
C LEU A 250 2.87 -8.57 30.28
N THR A 251 3.78 -9.08 31.12
CA THR A 251 4.85 -8.27 31.69
C THR A 251 5.92 -7.97 30.62
N PRO A 252 6.67 -6.86 30.75
CA PRO A 252 7.80 -6.59 29.86
C PRO A 252 8.79 -7.76 29.77
N GLU A 253 9.05 -8.45 30.88
CA GLU A 253 9.95 -9.61 30.93
C GLU A 253 9.43 -10.79 30.12
N ALA A 254 8.11 -11.05 30.16
CA ALA A 254 7.50 -12.11 29.35
C ALA A 254 7.56 -11.79 27.85
N ILE A 255 7.36 -10.52 27.48
CA ILE A 255 7.47 -10.07 26.08
C ILE A 255 8.94 -10.14 25.61
N ASP A 256 9.88 -9.68 26.43
CA ASP A 256 11.32 -9.70 26.13
C ASP A 256 11.88 -11.13 26.01
N ALA A 257 11.32 -12.08 26.76
CA ALA A 257 11.71 -13.49 26.72
C ALA A 257 11.03 -14.30 25.60
N PHE A 258 10.08 -13.72 24.87
CA PHE A 258 9.34 -14.44 23.84
C PHE A 258 10.24 -14.82 22.66
N GLU A 259 10.29 -16.12 22.36
CA GLU A 259 11.05 -16.63 21.22
C GLU A 259 10.20 -16.63 19.95
N VAL A 260 10.75 -16.06 18.86
CA VAL A 260 10.09 -16.08 17.55
C VAL A 260 9.91 -17.53 17.09
N THR A 261 8.65 -17.92 16.90
CA THR A 261 8.25 -19.30 16.63
C THR A 261 8.79 -19.82 15.29
N PRO A 262 9.02 -21.14 15.17
CA PRO A 262 9.33 -21.78 13.89
C PRO A 262 8.28 -21.46 12.80
N GLY A 263 6.99 -21.44 13.14
CA GLY A 263 5.91 -21.10 12.21
C GLY A 263 6.08 -19.70 11.63
N TYR A 264 6.37 -18.68 12.46
CA TYR A 264 6.59 -17.33 11.97
C TYR A 264 7.83 -17.21 11.07
N ARG A 265 8.91 -17.92 11.38
CA ARG A 265 10.12 -17.94 10.53
C ARG A 265 9.83 -18.56 9.17
N ALA A 266 9.11 -19.68 9.14
CA ALA A 266 8.68 -20.32 7.89
C ALA A 266 7.77 -19.40 7.07
N PHE A 267 6.80 -18.73 7.72
CA PHE A 267 5.94 -17.74 7.10
C PHE A 267 6.74 -16.59 6.47
N ALA A 268 7.69 -16.01 7.21
CA ALA A 268 8.51 -14.90 6.73
C ALA A 268 9.35 -15.30 5.50
N SER A 269 9.97 -16.48 5.51
CA SER A 269 10.73 -17.00 4.36
C SER A 269 9.84 -17.25 3.14
N MET A 270 8.70 -17.92 3.33
CA MET A 270 7.74 -18.20 2.26
C MET A 270 7.19 -16.91 1.64
N MET A 271 6.89 -15.89 2.46
CA MET A 271 6.46 -14.59 1.97
C MET A 271 7.56 -13.87 1.18
N ALA A 272 8.82 -13.97 1.61
CA ALA A 272 9.94 -13.37 0.88
C ALA A 272 10.10 -13.99 -0.52
N GLU A 273 10.03 -15.32 -0.63
CA GLU A 273 10.09 -16.03 -1.91
C GLU A 273 8.93 -15.65 -2.84
N GLU A 274 7.71 -15.61 -2.32
CA GLU A 274 6.53 -15.27 -3.10
C GLU A 274 6.60 -13.84 -3.63
N ARG A 275 7.02 -12.88 -2.80
CA ARG A 275 7.13 -11.47 -3.16
C ARG A 275 8.30 -11.20 -4.11
N ALA A 276 9.39 -11.96 -4.03
CA ALA A 276 10.48 -11.89 -5.00
C ALA A 276 10.02 -12.36 -6.39
N ARG A 277 9.13 -13.36 -6.45
CA ARG A 277 8.59 -13.87 -7.71
C ARG A 277 7.47 -13.00 -8.28
N ARG A 278 6.53 -12.55 -7.44
CA ARG A 278 5.33 -11.81 -7.81
C ARG A 278 5.13 -10.61 -6.88
N PRO A 279 5.92 -9.54 -7.03
CA PRO A 279 5.81 -8.36 -6.17
C PRO A 279 4.41 -7.74 -6.29
N ALA A 280 3.84 -7.35 -5.15
CA ALA A 280 2.48 -6.82 -5.07
C ALA A 280 2.42 -5.40 -4.47
N ALA A 281 3.51 -4.94 -3.84
CA ALA A 281 3.64 -3.61 -3.28
C ALA A 281 5.05 -3.03 -3.54
N LEU A 282 5.21 -1.70 -3.40
CA LEU A 282 6.50 -1.04 -3.62
C LEU A 282 7.58 -1.56 -2.64
N ARG A 283 7.21 -1.84 -1.39
CA ARG A 283 8.14 -2.48 -0.43
C ARG A 283 8.71 -3.82 -0.87
N ASP A 284 8.06 -4.54 -1.79
CA ASP A 284 8.52 -5.86 -2.24
C ASP A 284 9.73 -5.74 -3.20
N VAL A 285 9.90 -4.57 -3.82
CA VAL A 285 11.06 -4.26 -4.67
C VAL A 285 12.11 -3.38 -3.98
N LEU A 286 11.90 -3.07 -2.69
CA LEU A 286 12.91 -2.45 -1.83
C LEU A 286 13.70 -3.55 -1.12
N GLU A 287 15.01 -3.36 -0.99
CA GLU A 287 15.87 -4.35 -0.33
C GLU A 287 16.71 -3.76 0.80
N LEU A 288 16.92 -4.58 1.83
CA LEU A 288 17.86 -4.30 2.91
C LEU A 288 19.30 -4.52 2.41
N PRO A 289 20.33 -3.96 3.09
CA PRO A 289 21.72 -4.16 2.69
C PRO A 289 22.05 -5.63 2.45
N ALA A 290 22.76 -5.92 1.35
CA ALA A 290 23.27 -7.26 1.09
C ALA A 290 24.34 -7.61 2.12
N ASP A 291 24.49 -8.91 2.41
CA ASP A 291 25.48 -9.39 3.37
C ASP A 291 26.35 -10.47 2.73
N VAL A 292 27.59 -10.11 2.43
CA VAL A 292 28.57 -11.03 1.83
C VAL A 292 29.60 -11.51 2.84
N THR A 293 29.39 -11.24 4.13
CA THR A 293 30.34 -11.55 5.21
C THR A 293 30.76 -13.02 5.22
N PHE A 294 29.85 -13.92 4.86
CA PHE A 294 30.08 -15.38 4.81
C PHE A 294 29.95 -15.98 3.39
N ALA A 295 29.86 -15.16 2.34
CA ALA A 295 29.85 -15.66 0.98
C ALA A 295 31.23 -16.26 0.64
N GLY A 296 31.24 -17.52 0.22
CA GLY A 296 32.44 -18.29 -0.11
C GLY A 296 32.57 -18.63 -1.59
N SER A 297 31.46 -18.60 -2.35
CA SER A 297 31.43 -18.92 -3.77
C SER A 297 30.99 -17.76 -4.65
N ALA A 298 31.38 -17.79 -5.93
CA ALA A 298 30.98 -16.77 -6.91
C ALA A 298 29.46 -16.69 -7.06
N GLU A 299 28.77 -17.82 -6.90
CA GLU A 299 27.31 -17.88 -6.93
C GLU A 299 26.65 -17.19 -5.75
N GLU A 300 27.19 -17.35 -4.54
CA GLU A 300 26.68 -16.66 -3.36
C GLU A 300 26.88 -15.15 -3.44
N PHE A 301 28.06 -14.69 -3.85
CA PHE A 301 28.30 -13.26 -4.10
C PHE A 301 27.34 -12.70 -5.15
N ARG A 302 27.15 -13.44 -6.25
CA ARG A 302 26.22 -13.05 -7.31
C ARG A 302 24.79 -12.98 -6.81
N ARG A 303 24.36 -13.95 -6.00
CA ARG A 303 23.02 -13.98 -5.40
C ARG A 303 22.81 -12.76 -4.50
N GLU A 304 23.68 -12.53 -3.53
CA GLU A 304 23.49 -11.44 -2.55
C GLU A 304 23.60 -10.05 -3.20
N MET A 305 24.65 -9.82 -3.99
CA MET A 305 24.86 -8.52 -4.62
C MET A 305 23.95 -8.29 -5.84
N GLY A 306 23.33 -9.36 -6.36
CA GLY A 306 22.40 -9.35 -7.49
C GLY A 306 20.94 -9.06 -7.12
N ARG A 307 20.62 -8.93 -5.83
CA ARG A 307 19.26 -8.62 -5.35
C ARG A 307 18.77 -7.24 -5.77
N PHE A 308 19.68 -6.31 -6.03
CA PHE A 308 19.35 -4.94 -6.41
C PHE A 308 19.27 -4.77 -7.93
N SER A 309 18.27 -4.01 -8.40
CA SER A 309 18.28 -3.48 -9.76
C SER A 309 19.56 -2.68 -10.00
N ARG A 310 20.18 -2.81 -11.18
CA ARG A 310 21.38 -2.02 -11.51
C ARG A 310 21.06 -0.55 -11.75
N LYS A 311 19.81 -0.24 -12.11
CA LYS A 311 19.34 1.11 -12.44
C LYS A 311 18.48 1.68 -11.32
N GLY A 312 18.57 2.99 -11.12
CA GLY A 312 17.70 3.75 -10.21
C GLY A 312 18.10 3.72 -8.74
N ASN A 313 19.26 3.15 -8.39
CA ASN A 313 19.77 3.13 -7.02
C ASN A 313 20.77 4.28 -6.78
N ASN A 314 20.64 4.95 -5.64
CA ASN A 314 21.60 5.97 -5.20
C ASN A 314 22.89 5.37 -4.63
N SER A 315 22.81 4.13 -4.14
CA SER A 315 23.94 3.37 -3.58
C SER A 315 23.57 1.90 -3.40
N PHE A 316 24.56 1.01 -3.42
CA PHE A 316 24.41 -0.41 -3.04
C PHE A 316 25.09 -0.64 -1.69
N MET A 317 24.31 -0.77 -0.63
CA MET A 317 24.83 -1.04 0.71
C MET A 317 25.16 -2.53 0.83
N VAL A 318 26.44 -2.85 1.08
CA VAL A 318 26.94 -4.23 1.20
C VAL A 318 27.72 -4.39 2.50
N ARG A 319 27.24 -5.24 3.40
CA ARG A 319 27.98 -5.66 4.60
C ARG A 319 29.01 -6.70 4.21
N GLY A 320 30.20 -6.62 4.80
CA GLY A 320 31.28 -7.55 4.51
C GLY A 320 32.17 -7.10 3.34
N LEU A 321 31.90 -5.93 2.74
CA LEU A 321 32.63 -5.43 1.59
C LEU A 321 32.99 -3.95 1.73
N LEU A 322 34.28 -3.66 1.63
CA LEU A 322 34.82 -2.33 1.40
C LEU A 322 35.10 -2.17 -0.09
N CYS A 323 34.61 -1.08 -0.68
CA CYS A 323 34.85 -0.74 -2.08
C CYS A 323 35.39 0.70 -2.13
N GLU A 324 36.64 0.84 -2.54
CA GLU A 324 37.30 2.13 -2.73
C GLU A 324 37.53 2.35 -4.23
N GLY A 325 36.96 3.43 -4.77
CA GLY A 325 37.23 3.85 -6.14
C GLY A 325 38.54 4.62 -6.23
N ALA A 326 39.33 4.35 -7.26
CA ALA A 326 40.49 5.13 -7.69
C ALA A 326 40.18 5.84 -9.02
N GLU A 327 41.11 6.67 -9.51
CA GLU A 327 40.97 7.35 -10.80
C GLU A 327 40.86 6.34 -11.95
N GLU A 328 40.14 6.70 -13.02
CA GLU A 328 40.03 5.93 -14.28
C GLU A 328 39.33 4.55 -14.20
N GLY A 329 38.38 4.35 -13.27
CA GLY A 329 37.57 3.11 -13.24
C GLY A 329 38.27 1.90 -12.62
N ALA A 330 39.35 2.15 -11.86
CA ALA A 330 39.97 1.18 -10.99
C ALA A 330 39.29 1.16 -9.62
N PHE A 331 39.03 -0.04 -9.09
CA PHE A 331 38.38 -0.25 -7.80
C PHE A 331 39.18 -1.23 -6.95
N ARG A 332 39.34 -0.92 -5.66
CA ARG A 332 39.93 -1.81 -4.65
C ARG A 332 38.81 -2.35 -3.77
N LEU A 333 38.59 -3.66 -3.84
CA LEU A 333 37.57 -4.37 -3.09
C LEU A 333 38.22 -5.21 -1.99
N GLN A 334 37.80 -5.01 -0.75
CA GLN A 334 38.30 -5.78 0.39
C GLN A 334 37.14 -6.41 1.15
N LEU A 335 37.23 -7.72 1.42
CA LEU A 335 36.26 -8.40 2.26
C LEU A 335 36.56 -8.09 3.74
N THR A 336 35.52 -7.78 4.49
CA THR A 336 35.59 -7.46 5.93
C THR A 336 34.89 -8.52 6.75
N GLY A 337 35.38 -8.79 7.96
CA GLY A 337 34.80 -9.80 8.87
C GLY A 337 35.67 -11.06 8.96
N PRO A 338 35.16 -12.14 9.60
CA PRO A 338 35.87 -13.41 9.70
C PRO A 338 36.28 -13.91 8.31
N ASP A 339 37.53 -14.36 8.19
CA ASP A 339 38.07 -14.95 6.97
C ASP A 339 38.06 -14.02 5.73
N GLY A 340 37.97 -12.69 5.93
CA GLY A 340 38.01 -11.70 4.84
C GLY A 340 39.35 -11.65 4.09
N HIS A 341 40.41 -12.19 4.68
CA HIS A 341 41.75 -12.27 4.07
C HIS A 341 41.93 -13.50 3.16
N GLU A 342 40.95 -14.42 3.10
CA GLU A 342 41.07 -15.63 2.30
C GLU A 342 41.07 -15.31 0.79
N LEU A 343 42.18 -15.64 0.14
CA LEU A 343 42.36 -15.41 -1.30
C LEU A 343 41.32 -16.14 -2.15
N ALA A 344 40.85 -17.32 -1.71
CA ALA A 344 39.82 -18.07 -2.41
C ALA A 344 38.49 -17.30 -2.48
N ARG A 345 38.10 -16.61 -1.41
CA ARG A 345 36.88 -15.80 -1.36
C ARG A 345 37.00 -14.53 -2.20
N LEU A 346 38.16 -13.88 -2.17
CA LEU A 346 38.44 -12.73 -3.04
C LEU A 346 38.43 -13.13 -4.53
N ALA A 347 38.97 -14.29 -4.87
CA ALA A 347 38.89 -14.84 -6.22
C ALA A 347 37.44 -15.16 -6.63
N ALA A 348 36.64 -15.73 -5.71
CA ALA A 348 35.22 -15.98 -5.93
C ALA A 348 34.41 -14.67 -6.14
N LEU A 349 34.71 -13.61 -5.38
CA LEU A 349 34.14 -12.28 -5.61
C LEU A 349 34.48 -11.76 -7.01
N GLY A 350 35.75 -11.86 -7.43
CA GLY A 350 36.20 -11.47 -8.77
C GLY A 350 35.46 -12.23 -9.87
N GLN A 351 35.36 -13.56 -9.73
CA GLN A 351 34.60 -14.38 -10.66
C GLN A 351 33.11 -13.99 -10.70
N SER A 352 32.51 -13.65 -9.56
CA SER A 352 31.12 -13.19 -9.52
C SER A 352 30.90 -11.88 -10.30
N LEU A 353 31.89 -10.97 -10.28
CA LEU A 353 31.81 -9.71 -11.04
C LEU A 353 31.93 -9.99 -12.55
N ILE A 354 32.83 -10.88 -12.95
CA ILE A 354 32.94 -11.32 -14.35
C ILE A 354 31.64 -11.97 -14.82
N ASP A 355 31.08 -12.88 -14.03
CA ASP A 355 29.81 -13.54 -14.37
C ASP A 355 28.66 -12.52 -14.55
N ARG A 356 28.70 -11.41 -13.81
CA ARG A 356 27.64 -10.38 -13.82
C ARG A 356 27.79 -9.35 -14.94
N PHE A 357 29.02 -8.97 -15.24
CA PHE A 357 29.34 -7.80 -16.08
C PHE A 357 30.12 -8.15 -17.35
N GLY A 358 30.65 -9.36 -17.47
CA GLY A 358 31.34 -9.83 -18.67
C GLY A 358 32.48 -8.90 -19.09
N GLU A 359 32.40 -8.39 -20.32
CA GLU A 359 33.41 -7.53 -20.93
C GLU A 359 33.55 -6.12 -20.30
N ASP A 360 32.67 -5.76 -19.38
CA ASP A 360 32.80 -4.53 -18.59
C ASP A 360 33.87 -4.66 -17.48
N ILE A 361 34.29 -5.88 -17.14
CA ILE A 361 35.47 -6.14 -16.30
C ILE A 361 36.69 -6.30 -17.21
N VAL A 362 37.52 -5.27 -17.29
CA VAL A 362 38.69 -5.20 -18.17
C VAL A 362 39.88 -5.97 -17.59
N GLY A 363 39.99 -6.01 -16.26
CA GLY A 363 41.03 -6.74 -15.55
C GLY A 363 40.69 -6.91 -14.09
N HIS A 364 41.16 -8.00 -13.48
CA HIS A 364 41.08 -8.19 -12.04
C HIS A 364 42.28 -9.00 -11.55
N TRP A 365 42.82 -8.65 -10.39
CA TRP A 365 43.93 -9.38 -9.76
C TRP A 365 43.87 -9.21 -8.24
N LEU A 366 44.57 -10.10 -7.54
CA LEU A 366 44.68 -10.04 -6.08
C LEU A 366 45.97 -9.35 -5.69
N GLU A 367 45.88 -8.31 -4.87
CA GLU A 367 47.04 -7.56 -4.40
C GLU A 367 46.81 -7.02 -2.99
N GLY A 368 47.74 -7.29 -2.08
CA GLY A 368 47.71 -6.76 -0.71
C GLY A 368 46.43 -7.10 0.06
N GLY A 369 45.91 -8.33 -0.10
CA GLY A 369 44.69 -8.80 0.59
C GLY A 369 43.38 -8.17 0.07
N ALA A 370 43.41 -7.59 -1.12
CA ALA A 370 42.25 -7.02 -1.79
C ALA A 370 42.15 -7.54 -3.23
N LEU A 371 40.95 -7.46 -3.79
CA LEU A 371 40.66 -7.66 -5.19
C LEU A 371 40.71 -6.29 -5.89
N LEU A 372 41.63 -6.13 -6.82
CA LEU A 372 41.76 -4.95 -7.66
C LEU A 372 40.99 -5.23 -8.95
N VAL A 373 40.11 -4.31 -9.35
CA VAL A 373 39.24 -4.46 -10.52
C VAL A 373 39.34 -3.23 -11.39
N GLN A 374 39.66 -3.43 -12.66
CA GLN A 374 39.53 -2.41 -13.70
C GLN A 374 38.18 -2.63 -14.39
N ALA A 375 37.28 -1.64 -14.30
CA ALA A 375 35.94 -1.72 -14.84
C ALA A 375 35.63 -0.57 -15.81
N ARG A 376 34.65 -0.79 -16.68
CA ARG A 376 34.06 0.22 -17.58
C ARG A 376 32.54 0.05 -17.62
N GLY A 377 31.84 0.97 -18.27
CA GLY A 377 30.40 0.85 -18.52
C GLY A 377 29.58 0.61 -17.25
N GLU A 378 28.66 -0.35 -17.29
CA GLU A 378 27.74 -0.62 -16.18
C GLU A 378 28.48 -1.14 -14.94
N ALA A 379 29.60 -1.84 -15.10
CA ALA A 379 30.38 -2.34 -13.97
C ALA A 379 31.02 -1.21 -13.18
N SER A 380 31.60 -0.22 -13.89
CA SER A 380 32.18 0.96 -13.25
C SER A 380 31.12 1.77 -12.52
N ASP A 381 29.97 1.99 -13.17
CA ASP A 381 28.84 2.69 -12.57
C ASP A 381 28.36 1.97 -11.30
N TYR A 382 28.17 0.65 -11.37
CA TYR A 382 27.76 -0.17 -10.23
C TYR A 382 28.76 -0.08 -9.06
N LEU A 383 30.05 -0.34 -9.32
CA LEU A 383 31.09 -0.35 -8.28
C LEU A 383 31.28 1.02 -7.64
N SER A 384 31.12 2.11 -8.41
CA SER A 384 31.17 3.48 -7.90
C SER A 384 30.05 3.81 -6.89
N LEU A 385 28.96 3.04 -6.91
CA LEU A 385 27.81 3.18 -6.02
C LEU A 385 27.83 2.17 -4.85
N VAL A 386 28.75 1.21 -4.82
CA VAL A 386 28.89 0.28 -3.70
C VAL A 386 29.37 1.03 -2.46
N ARG A 387 28.71 0.81 -1.33
CA ARG A 387 29.02 1.41 -0.03
C ARG A 387 29.02 0.33 1.03
N THR A 388 29.93 0.43 2.00
CA THR A 388 30.00 -0.52 3.11
C THR A 388 28.83 -0.31 4.06
N ALA A 389 28.08 -1.38 4.32
CA ALA A 389 27.02 -1.36 5.33
C ALA A 389 27.59 -1.57 6.74
N PRO A 390 26.92 -1.04 7.79
CA PRO A 390 27.35 -1.24 9.17
C PRO A 390 27.47 -2.72 9.55
N ALA A 391 28.44 -3.02 10.42
CA ALA A 391 28.62 -4.35 11.00
C ALA A 391 27.36 -4.77 11.80
N SER A 392 27.14 -6.07 11.93
CA SER A 392 26.11 -6.60 12.80
C SER A 392 26.42 -6.30 14.27
N ILE A 393 25.37 -6.14 15.07
CA ILE A 393 25.46 -5.98 16.52
C ILE A 393 24.87 -7.22 17.21
N SER A 394 25.25 -7.44 18.46
CA SER A 394 24.62 -8.48 19.29
C SER A 394 23.14 -8.17 19.52
N LEU A 395 22.29 -9.20 19.58
CA LEU A 395 20.87 -9.04 19.91
C LEU A 395 20.66 -8.39 21.29
N ASN A 396 21.60 -8.56 22.21
CA ASN A 396 21.55 -7.90 23.53
C ASN A 396 21.71 -6.37 23.47
N ALA A 397 22.21 -5.84 22.36
CA ALA A 397 22.32 -4.41 22.10
C ALA A 397 21.13 -3.85 21.29
N VAL A 398 20.20 -4.71 20.88
CA VAL A 398 18.97 -4.31 20.19
C VAL A 398 17.94 -3.87 21.23
N GLN A 399 17.09 -2.92 20.84
CA GLN A 399 15.95 -2.50 21.65
C GLN A 399 15.09 -3.71 22.06
N LYS A 400 14.61 -3.69 23.30
CA LYS A 400 13.79 -4.74 23.88
C LYS A 400 12.46 -4.91 23.16
N ALA A 401 11.95 -6.14 23.11
CA ALA A 401 10.69 -6.46 22.43
C ALA A 401 9.51 -5.71 23.06
N SER A 402 9.47 -5.61 24.40
CA SER A 402 8.47 -4.84 25.15
C SER A 402 8.45 -3.34 24.80
N GLU A 403 9.55 -2.78 24.30
CA GLU A 403 9.60 -1.41 23.80
C GLU A 403 9.16 -1.31 22.34
N ILE A 404 9.52 -2.30 21.52
CA ILE A 404 9.14 -2.36 20.10
C ILE A 404 7.64 -2.55 19.94
N THR A 405 7.01 -3.45 20.71
CA THR A 405 5.58 -3.76 20.60
C THR A 405 4.68 -2.57 20.90
N MET A 406 5.14 -1.62 21.73
CA MET A 406 4.42 -0.36 21.99
C MET A 406 4.31 0.55 20.76
N THR A 407 5.16 0.36 19.74
CA THR A 407 5.07 1.10 18.47
C THR A 407 4.00 0.52 17.53
N LEU A 408 3.49 -0.67 17.83
CA LEU A 408 2.52 -1.38 16.99
C LEU A 408 1.10 -0.97 17.35
N ALA A 409 0.24 -0.87 16.33
CA ALA A 409 -1.17 -0.57 16.48
C ALA A 409 -2.02 -1.53 15.65
N SER A 410 -3.24 -1.84 16.10
CA SER A 410 -4.22 -2.51 15.25
C SER A 410 -4.92 -1.52 14.33
N GLY A 411 -5.32 -2.00 13.16
CA GLY A 411 -6.04 -1.20 12.19
C GLY A 411 -7.44 -0.81 12.67
N ALA A 412 -7.88 0.38 12.27
CA ALA A 412 -9.21 0.90 12.55
C ALA A 412 -10.32 0.13 11.80
N MET A 413 -10.74 -1.01 12.35
CA MET A 413 -11.80 -1.86 11.80
C MET A 413 -13.05 -1.73 12.67
N SER A 414 -14.20 -1.38 12.09
CA SER A 414 -15.39 -1.07 12.89
C SER A 414 -16.14 -2.29 13.39
N HIS A 415 -16.67 -2.21 14.61
CA HIS A 415 -17.73 -3.12 15.07
C HIS A 415 -18.95 -3.00 14.14
N GLY A 416 -19.39 -4.12 13.58
CA GLY A 416 -20.38 -4.21 12.50
C GLY A 416 -19.75 -4.53 11.14
N ALA A 417 -18.56 -4.01 10.82
CA ALA A 417 -17.79 -4.56 9.71
C ALA A 417 -17.24 -5.93 10.08
N LEU A 418 -16.67 -6.01 11.29
CA LEU A 418 -16.32 -7.23 12.01
C LEU A 418 -17.43 -7.62 13.01
N VAL A 419 -17.48 -8.90 13.36
CA VAL A 419 -18.28 -9.38 14.49
C VAL A 419 -17.61 -9.01 15.82
N ALA A 420 -18.39 -8.92 16.91
CA ALA A 420 -17.89 -8.53 18.24
C ALA A 420 -16.66 -9.34 18.67
N ALA A 421 -16.74 -10.67 18.55
CA ALA A 421 -15.67 -11.57 18.95
C ALA A 421 -14.35 -11.30 18.24
N ALA A 422 -14.37 -11.02 16.93
CA ALA A 422 -13.18 -10.70 16.17
C ALA A 422 -12.62 -9.32 16.56
N HIS A 423 -13.50 -8.32 16.73
CA HIS A 423 -13.09 -6.97 17.12
C HIS A 423 -12.47 -6.94 18.53
N GLU A 424 -13.06 -7.67 19.48
CA GLU A 424 -12.54 -7.83 20.84
C GLU A 424 -11.24 -8.62 20.86
N ALA A 425 -11.11 -9.71 20.09
CA ALA A 425 -9.90 -10.52 20.04
C ALA A 425 -8.69 -9.72 19.52
N VAL A 426 -8.89 -8.91 18.45
CA VAL A 426 -7.84 -8.02 17.93
C VAL A 426 -7.44 -6.99 18.99
N ALA A 427 -8.41 -6.36 19.66
CA ALA A 427 -8.11 -5.37 20.69
C ALA A 427 -7.34 -6.00 21.86
N HIS A 428 -7.80 -7.16 22.32
CA HIS A 428 -7.20 -7.93 23.38
C HIS A 428 -5.75 -8.30 23.07
N GLY A 429 -5.50 -9.01 21.97
CA GLY A 429 -4.15 -9.46 21.60
C GLY A 429 -3.17 -8.30 21.43
N THR A 430 -3.63 -7.19 20.84
CA THR A 430 -2.82 -5.98 20.67
C THR A 430 -2.49 -5.33 22.03
N ASN A 431 -3.47 -5.19 22.91
CA ASN A 431 -3.30 -4.55 24.21
C ASN A 431 -2.45 -5.42 25.17
N MET A 432 -2.52 -6.75 25.02
CA MET A 432 -1.79 -7.72 25.83
C MET A 432 -0.27 -7.55 25.72
N VAL A 433 0.23 -7.17 24.55
CA VAL A 433 1.66 -6.92 24.29
C VAL A 433 2.04 -5.43 24.40
N GLY A 434 1.15 -4.59 24.94
CA GLY A 434 1.38 -3.15 25.10
C GLY A 434 1.15 -2.29 23.85
N GLY A 435 0.74 -2.88 22.74
CA GLY A 435 0.38 -2.18 21.51
C GLY A 435 -0.96 -1.42 21.62
N MET A 436 -1.29 -0.65 20.58
CA MET A 436 -2.47 0.23 20.57
C MET A 436 -3.61 -0.32 19.71
N SER A 437 -4.69 -0.77 20.33
CA SER A 437 -5.88 -1.25 19.60
C SER A 437 -6.81 -0.11 19.16
N ASN A 438 -7.40 -0.20 17.96
CA ASN A 438 -8.28 0.85 17.40
C ASN A 438 -9.73 0.40 17.20
N SER A 439 -10.68 1.23 17.65
CA SER A 439 -12.12 0.93 17.61
C SER A 439 -12.72 0.94 16.19
N GLY A 440 -12.11 1.68 15.26
CA GLY A 440 -12.73 2.04 13.99
C GLY A 440 -13.97 2.94 14.14
N GLU A 441 -14.67 3.15 13.03
CA GLU A 441 -15.77 4.12 12.88
C GLU A 441 -17.14 3.68 13.44
N GLY A 442 -17.18 2.57 14.20
CA GLY A 442 -18.44 1.89 14.56
C GLY A 442 -18.99 2.18 15.95
N GLY A 443 -18.29 3.01 16.74
CA GLY A 443 -18.49 3.07 18.19
C GLY A 443 -17.93 1.83 18.89
N GLU A 444 -18.06 1.81 20.22
CA GLU A 444 -17.61 0.69 21.05
C GLU A 444 -18.56 0.53 22.24
N HIS A 445 -18.95 -0.72 22.52
CA HIS A 445 -19.89 -1.04 23.58
C HIS A 445 -19.27 -0.80 24.96
N ILE A 446 -20.05 -0.23 25.88
CA ILE A 446 -19.60 0.20 27.21
C ILE A 446 -19.08 -0.95 28.09
N SER A 447 -19.55 -2.18 27.86
CA SER A 447 -19.10 -3.36 28.62
C SER A 447 -17.61 -3.66 28.48
N ARG A 448 -16.94 -3.08 27.48
CA ARG A 448 -15.49 -3.24 27.28
C ARG A 448 -14.68 -2.24 28.10
N TYR A 449 -15.26 -1.12 28.50
CA TYR A 449 -14.51 0.00 29.06
C TYR A 449 -13.81 -0.40 30.35
N GLY A 450 -12.57 0.05 30.53
CA GLY A 450 -11.73 -0.36 31.67
C GLY A 450 -11.21 -1.80 31.63
N THR A 451 -11.45 -2.57 30.55
CA THR A 451 -10.93 -3.93 30.39
C THR A 451 -9.83 -3.99 29.33
N ILE A 452 -9.05 -5.07 29.32
CA ILE A 452 -8.04 -5.32 28.27
C ILE A 452 -8.64 -5.42 26.85
N ARG A 453 -9.96 -5.62 26.74
CA ARG A 453 -10.66 -5.68 25.46
C ARG A 453 -11.07 -4.30 24.95
N ALA A 454 -10.98 -3.22 25.73
CA ALA A 454 -11.29 -1.87 25.24
C ALA A 454 -10.25 -1.40 24.22
N SER A 455 -10.72 -0.70 23.18
CA SER A 455 -9.83 -0.06 22.23
C SER A 455 -9.14 1.15 22.86
N ARG A 456 -7.80 1.17 22.84
CA ARG A 456 -6.99 2.29 23.36
C ARG A 456 -7.00 3.50 22.43
N ILE A 457 -7.28 3.28 21.15
CA ILE A 457 -7.51 4.30 20.12
C ILE A 457 -9.00 4.32 19.79
N LYS A 458 -9.60 5.51 19.87
CA LYS A 458 -11.00 5.73 19.54
C LYS A 458 -11.13 6.67 18.34
N GLN A 459 -11.90 6.28 17.33
CA GLN A 459 -11.94 6.98 16.05
C GLN A 459 -13.12 7.94 15.91
N PHE A 460 -12.83 9.16 15.47
CA PHE A 460 -13.80 10.13 14.96
C PHE A 460 -13.80 10.07 13.44
N ALA A 461 -14.82 9.42 12.87
CA ALA A 461 -15.11 9.44 11.44
C ALA A 461 -16.29 10.38 11.14
N SER A 462 -16.50 10.70 9.86
CA SER A 462 -17.52 11.67 9.40
C SER A 462 -18.94 11.40 9.90
N GLY A 463 -19.34 10.13 10.05
CA GLY A 463 -20.66 9.76 10.56
C GLY A 463 -20.85 9.95 12.07
N ARG A 464 -19.78 10.19 12.85
CA ARG A 464 -19.78 10.31 14.33
C ARG A 464 -20.52 9.18 15.06
N PHE A 465 -20.61 8.01 14.45
CA PHE A 465 -21.30 6.86 15.04
C PHE A 465 -20.65 6.45 16.36
N GLY A 466 -21.47 6.35 17.41
CA GLY A 466 -21.03 5.92 18.74
C GLY A 466 -20.12 6.92 19.47
N VAL A 467 -20.01 8.17 19.00
CA VAL A 467 -19.23 9.22 19.67
C VAL A 467 -20.14 9.98 20.64
N TRP A 468 -20.01 9.69 21.94
CA TRP A 468 -20.73 10.34 23.04
C TRP A 468 -19.80 10.53 24.24
N ALA A 469 -20.19 11.30 25.26
CA ALA A 469 -19.29 11.65 26.36
C ALA A 469 -18.63 10.46 27.07
N GLY A 470 -19.35 9.35 27.28
CA GLY A 470 -18.78 8.16 27.91
C GLY A 470 -17.84 7.36 27.02
N TYR A 471 -17.95 7.47 25.69
CA TYR A 471 -16.95 6.94 24.76
C TYR A 471 -15.57 7.56 25.01
N LEU A 472 -15.54 8.85 25.39
CA LEU A 472 -14.31 9.58 25.75
C LEU A 472 -13.90 9.41 27.21
N ALA A 473 -14.80 8.88 28.05
CA ALA A 473 -14.55 8.64 29.48
C ALA A 473 -14.04 7.22 29.77
N ASP A 474 -13.81 6.39 28.74
CA ASP A 474 -13.21 5.07 28.90
C ASP A 474 -11.82 5.20 29.51
N PRO A 475 -11.54 4.59 30.68
CA PRO A 475 -10.23 4.64 31.32
C PRO A 475 -9.08 4.08 30.48
N MET A 476 -9.39 3.25 29.47
CA MET A 476 -8.40 2.66 28.57
C MET A 476 -8.03 3.57 27.37
N LEU A 477 -8.73 4.69 27.18
CA LEU A 477 -8.48 5.61 26.07
C LEU A 477 -7.12 6.33 26.21
N GLU A 478 -6.30 6.24 25.18
CA GLU A 478 -4.98 6.90 25.14
C GLU A 478 -4.74 7.73 23.87
N GLU A 479 -5.48 7.45 22.79
CA GLU A 479 -5.43 8.25 21.56
C GLU A 479 -6.83 8.41 20.93
N ILE A 480 -7.09 9.57 20.33
CA ILE A 480 -8.25 9.79 19.46
C ILE A 480 -7.77 9.89 18.02
N GLU A 481 -8.36 9.14 17.10
CA GLU A 481 -8.04 9.21 15.67
C GLU A 481 -9.10 9.96 14.88
N ILE A 482 -8.76 11.12 14.32
CA ILE A 482 -9.59 11.83 13.35
C ILE A 482 -9.31 11.22 11.97
N LYS A 483 -10.33 10.57 11.40
CA LYS A 483 -10.22 9.87 10.11
C LYS A 483 -10.62 10.79 8.96
N ILE A 484 -9.64 11.45 8.34
CA ILE A 484 -9.87 12.25 7.13
C ILE A 484 -10.09 11.35 5.91
N GLY A 485 -9.37 10.23 5.82
CA GLY A 485 -9.53 9.29 4.73
C GLY A 485 -9.09 7.87 5.07
N GLN A 486 -9.41 6.93 4.18
CA GLN A 486 -8.89 5.56 4.21
C GLN A 486 -8.41 5.12 2.84
N GLY A 487 -7.33 4.35 2.80
CA GLY A 487 -6.68 3.90 1.55
C GLY A 487 -7.60 3.18 0.57
N ALA A 488 -8.54 2.37 1.06
CA ALA A 488 -9.44 1.58 0.22
C ALA A 488 -10.48 2.40 -0.55
N LYS A 489 -10.81 3.60 -0.05
CA LYS A 489 -11.81 4.51 -0.64
C LYS A 489 -11.59 5.95 -0.14
N PRO A 490 -10.49 6.60 -0.55
CA PRO A 490 -10.22 7.99 -0.20
C PRO A 490 -11.30 8.90 -0.79
N GLY A 491 -11.67 9.94 -0.03
CA GLY A 491 -12.74 10.88 -0.40
C GLY A 491 -14.15 10.29 -0.39
N GLU A 492 -14.37 9.12 0.24
CA GLU A 492 -15.69 8.53 0.47
C GLU A 492 -15.88 8.17 1.95
N GLY A 493 -17.14 8.18 2.40
CA GLY A 493 -17.50 7.80 3.76
C GLY A 493 -17.50 6.28 4.01
N GLY A 494 -17.55 5.94 5.30
CA GLY A 494 -17.88 4.61 5.81
C GLY A 494 -19.17 4.05 5.20
N GLN A 495 -19.22 2.74 4.98
CA GLN A 495 -20.41 2.05 4.46
C GLN A 495 -20.62 0.77 5.25
N LEU A 496 -21.82 0.61 5.79
CA LEU A 496 -22.26 -0.62 6.45
C LEU A 496 -23.59 -1.08 5.84
N PRO A 497 -23.60 -2.19 5.06
CA PRO A 497 -24.80 -2.71 4.42
C PRO A 497 -25.91 -3.03 5.42
N SER A 498 -27.17 -2.80 5.03
CA SER A 498 -28.34 -3.01 5.90
C SER A 498 -28.41 -4.37 6.61
N PRO A 499 -28.03 -5.53 6.01
CA PRO A 499 -28.12 -6.80 6.71
C PRO A 499 -27.14 -6.92 7.90
N LYS A 500 -26.09 -6.09 7.94
CA LYS A 500 -25.13 -6.05 9.05
C LYS A 500 -25.55 -5.09 10.16
N VAL A 501 -26.59 -4.28 9.95
CA VAL A 501 -27.08 -3.30 10.94
C VAL A 501 -28.10 -4.00 11.84
N THR A 502 -27.60 -4.87 12.71
CA THR A 502 -28.40 -5.55 13.73
C THR A 502 -28.90 -4.56 14.80
N VAL A 503 -29.76 -5.02 15.72
CA VAL A 503 -30.23 -4.20 16.85
C VAL A 503 -29.06 -3.68 17.69
N GLU A 504 -28.08 -4.55 17.97
CA GLU A 504 -26.87 -4.20 18.72
C GLU A 504 -26.04 -3.14 17.99
N ILE A 505 -25.80 -3.33 16.69
CA ILE A 505 -25.02 -2.37 15.88
C ILE A 505 -25.76 -1.03 15.75
N ALA A 506 -27.07 -1.05 15.55
CA ALA A 506 -27.87 0.16 15.52
C ALA A 506 -27.81 0.90 16.86
N ALA A 507 -27.93 0.19 17.99
CA ALA A 507 -27.83 0.78 19.32
C ALA A 507 -26.44 1.42 19.57
N ALA A 508 -25.35 0.72 19.22
CA ALA A 508 -23.99 1.24 19.36
C ALA A 508 -23.73 2.51 18.53
N ARG A 509 -24.46 2.68 17.42
CA ARG A 509 -24.28 3.77 16.47
C ARG A 509 -25.33 4.89 16.58
N GLY A 510 -26.37 4.72 17.39
CA GLY A 510 -27.53 5.62 17.40
C GLY A 510 -28.34 5.58 16.09
N GLY A 511 -28.32 4.44 15.38
CA GLY A 511 -29.00 4.24 14.10
C GLY A 511 -30.30 3.44 14.21
N THR A 512 -30.87 3.08 13.05
CA THR A 512 -32.07 2.24 12.96
C THR A 512 -31.71 0.83 12.49
N PRO A 513 -32.16 -0.24 13.17
CA PRO A 513 -31.91 -1.61 12.74
C PRO A 513 -32.39 -1.87 11.30
N GLY A 514 -31.59 -2.59 10.51
CA GLY A 514 -31.90 -2.94 9.12
C GLY A 514 -31.81 -1.79 8.11
N VAL A 515 -31.36 -0.60 8.52
CA VAL A 515 -31.14 0.55 7.62
C VAL A 515 -29.66 0.66 7.29
N GLU A 516 -29.32 0.77 6.00
CA GLU A 516 -27.93 0.93 5.55
C GLU A 516 -27.33 2.23 6.11
N LEU A 517 -26.11 2.15 6.64
CA LEU A 517 -25.39 3.31 7.17
C LEU A 517 -24.31 3.73 6.17
N VAL A 518 -24.56 4.84 5.48
CA VAL A 518 -23.58 5.49 4.60
C VAL A 518 -23.17 6.80 5.26
N SER A 519 -21.90 6.89 5.65
CA SER A 519 -21.37 8.12 6.25
C SER A 519 -21.20 9.19 5.18
N PRO A 520 -21.37 10.48 5.52
CA PRO A 520 -20.98 11.58 4.63
C PRO A 520 -19.51 11.43 4.18
N PRO A 521 -19.14 11.79 2.94
CA PRO A 521 -17.73 11.79 2.54
C PRO A 521 -16.85 12.75 3.36
N PRO A 522 -17.21 14.04 3.54
CA PRO A 522 -16.46 14.92 4.41
C PRO A 522 -16.95 14.84 5.85
N HIS A 523 -16.08 15.23 6.77
CA HIS A 523 -16.47 15.71 8.09
C HIS A 523 -17.18 17.06 7.92
N HIS A 524 -18.41 17.18 8.42
CA HIS A 524 -19.22 18.41 8.28
C HIS A 524 -18.70 19.59 9.12
N ASP A 525 -17.73 19.33 9.98
CA ASP A 525 -17.03 20.28 10.84
C ASP A 525 -15.58 20.49 10.42
N THR A 526 -15.15 19.98 9.26
CA THR A 526 -13.81 20.29 8.70
C THR A 526 -13.87 20.55 7.20
N TYR A 527 -13.86 21.83 6.82
CA TYR A 527 -13.81 22.27 5.42
C TYR A 527 -12.48 22.96 5.06
N SER A 528 -11.65 23.21 6.06
CA SER A 528 -10.36 23.88 5.95
C SER A 528 -9.37 23.32 6.98
N ILE A 529 -8.11 23.75 6.92
CA ILE A 529 -7.09 23.32 7.90
C ILE A 529 -7.35 23.95 9.27
N GLU A 530 -7.95 25.13 9.31
CA GLU A 530 -8.35 25.84 10.53
C GLU A 530 -9.48 25.08 11.25
N ASP A 531 -10.45 24.56 10.49
CA ASP A 531 -11.51 23.74 11.06
C ASP A 531 -10.97 22.42 11.61
N LEU A 532 -10.01 21.79 10.91
CA LEU A 532 -9.33 20.61 11.43
C LEU A 532 -8.56 20.93 12.72
N ALA A 533 -7.94 22.12 12.82
CA ALA A 533 -7.30 22.56 14.06
C ALA A 533 -8.31 22.70 15.20
N GLN A 534 -9.52 23.19 14.93
CA GLN A 534 -10.59 23.23 15.92
C GLN A 534 -11.01 21.82 16.37
N LEU A 535 -11.19 20.88 15.44
CA LEU A 535 -11.54 19.50 15.80
C LEU A 535 -10.43 18.81 16.60
N ILE A 536 -9.16 19.07 16.27
CA ILE A 536 -8.00 18.60 17.05
C ILE A 536 -8.05 19.20 18.46
N HIS A 537 -8.27 20.50 18.58
CA HIS A 537 -8.40 21.19 19.86
C HIS A 537 -9.51 20.56 20.72
N ASP A 538 -10.67 20.29 20.14
CA ASP A 538 -11.81 19.71 20.83
C ASP A 538 -11.53 18.26 21.26
N ALA A 539 -10.87 17.47 20.40
CA ALA A 539 -10.42 16.12 20.75
C ALA A 539 -9.41 16.13 21.92
N LYS A 540 -8.53 17.14 21.99
CA LYS A 540 -7.58 17.31 23.11
C LYS A 540 -8.26 17.62 24.45
N ALA A 541 -9.55 17.98 24.47
CA ALA A 541 -10.30 18.10 25.72
C ALA A 541 -10.37 16.78 26.50
N ALA A 542 -10.24 15.64 25.81
CA ALA A 542 -10.14 14.32 26.43
C ALA A 542 -8.76 14.05 27.09
N ARG A 543 -7.79 14.96 26.94
CA ARG A 543 -6.42 14.90 27.51
C ARG A 543 -5.61 13.68 27.06
N VAL A 544 -5.84 13.26 25.82
CA VAL A 544 -5.15 12.15 25.15
C VAL A 544 -4.50 12.64 23.86
N ARG A 545 -3.64 11.81 23.26
CA ARG A 545 -3.00 12.17 21.98
C ARG A 545 -4.04 12.18 20.85
N VAL A 546 -3.86 13.07 19.88
CA VAL A 546 -4.73 13.16 18.71
C VAL A 546 -3.97 12.74 17.47
N ILE A 547 -4.49 11.71 16.79
CA ILE A 547 -4.02 11.22 15.50
C ILE A 547 -4.86 11.84 14.40
N VAL A 548 -4.23 12.22 13.29
CA VAL A 548 -4.94 12.52 12.04
C VAL A 548 -4.55 11.46 11.00
N LYS A 549 -5.55 10.71 10.53
CA LYS A 549 -5.37 9.67 9.50
C LYS A 549 -5.59 10.24 8.11
N LEU A 550 -4.50 10.32 7.35
CA LEU A 550 -4.43 10.76 5.97
C LEU A 550 -4.22 9.56 5.03
N VAL A 551 -4.42 9.77 3.74
CA VAL A 551 -4.13 8.79 2.69
C VAL A 551 -3.02 9.31 1.80
N SER A 552 -2.04 8.44 1.51
CA SER A 552 -0.97 8.71 0.54
C SER A 552 -1.57 9.20 -0.78
N SER A 553 -1.22 10.43 -1.13
CA SER A 553 -1.60 11.14 -2.35
C SER A 553 -0.59 12.27 -2.59
N GLU A 554 -0.52 12.78 -3.81
CA GLU A 554 0.32 13.92 -4.16
C GLU A 554 0.01 15.13 -3.27
N GLY A 555 1.06 15.72 -2.70
CA GLY A 555 0.93 16.90 -1.82
C GLY A 555 0.61 16.57 -0.36
N ILE A 556 0.52 15.29 0.01
CA ILE A 556 0.32 14.87 1.40
C ILE A 556 1.37 15.47 2.35
N GLY A 557 2.61 15.69 1.90
CA GLY A 557 3.65 16.31 2.73
C GLY A 557 3.26 17.72 3.19
N THR A 558 2.70 18.53 2.30
CA THR A 558 2.20 19.88 2.60
C THR A 558 1.02 19.82 3.57
N ILE A 559 0.09 18.89 3.34
CA ILE A 559 -1.06 18.68 4.23
C ILE A 559 -0.58 18.28 5.63
N ALA A 560 0.38 17.36 5.72
CA ALA A 560 0.94 16.90 6.99
C ALA A 560 1.64 18.02 7.77
N VAL A 561 2.32 18.96 7.10
CA VAL A 561 2.86 20.17 7.73
C VAL A 561 1.74 21.03 8.32
N GLY A 562 0.62 21.20 7.60
CA GLY A 562 -0.57 21.89 8.12
C GLY A 562 -1.15 21.18 9.35
N VAL A 563 -1.31 19.86 9.28
CA VAL A 563 -1.80 19.02 10.39
C VAL A 563 -0.91 19.10 11.62
N ALA A 564 0.42 19.10 11.45
CA ALA A 564 1.36 19.26 12.54
C ALA A 564 1.24 20.66 13.19
N LYS A 565 1.06 21.72 12.39
CA LYS A 565 0.81 23.08 12.91
C LYS A 565 -0.54 23.22 13.62
N ALA A 566 -1.54 22.45 13.18
CA ALA A 566 -2.85 22.35 13.82
C ALA A 566 -2.82 21.63 15.18
N GLY A 567 -1.67 21.03 15.54
CA GLY A 567 -1.43 20.47 16.87
C GLY A 567 -1.70 18.98 17.00
N ALA A 568 -1.81 18.23 15.90
CA ALA A 568 -1.87 16.77 15.97
C ALA A 568 -0.59 16.20 16.61
N ASP A 569 -0.73 15.14 17.41
CA ASP A 569 0.40 14.47 18.06
C ASP A 569 0.93 13.31 17.20
N VAL A 570 0.05 12.72 16.38
CA VAL A 570 0.38 11.61 15.47
C VAL A 570 -0.23 11.88 14.09
N ILE A 571 0.53 11.60 13.03
CA ILE A 571 0.04 11.59 11.65
C ILE A 571 0.08 10.16 11.16
N ASN A 572 -1.07 9.59 10.82
CA ASN A 572 -1.17 8.25 10.27
C ASN A 572 -1.29 8.31 8.75
N VAL A 573 -0.34 7.73 8.01
CA VAL A 573 -0.32 7.70 6.54
C VAL A 573 -0.74 6.32 6.05
N ALA A 574 -1.92 6.24 5.43
CA ALA A 574 -2.45 5.02 4.83
C ALA A 574 -2.17 4.94 3.33
N GLY A 575 -1.71 3.78 2.85
CA GLY A 575 -1.59 3.49 1.42
C GLY A 575 -2.87 2.94 0.80
N ASN A 576 -2.90 2.89 -0.54
CA ASN A 576 -3.98 2.33 -1.35
C ASN A 576 -4.24 0.82 -1.18
N THR A 577 -3.39 0.12 -0.44
CA THR A 577 -3.50 -1.31 -0.15
C THR A 577 -4.33 -1.62 1.10
N GLY A 578 -4.92 -0.61 1.75
CA GLY A 578 -5.74 -0.79 2.94
C GLY A 578 -6.97 -1.67 2.71
N GLY A 579 -7.28 -2.55 3.67
CA GLY A 579 -8.50 -3.36 3.66
C GLY A 579 -9.78 -2.54 3.90
N THR A 580 -10.93 -3.11 3.54
CA THR A 580 -12.25 -2.54 3.85
C THR A 580 -13.32 -3.63 3.84
N GLY A 581 -14.31 -3.51 4.72
CA GLY A 581 -15.47 -4.42 4.74
C GLY A 581 -16.48 -4.15 3.61
N ALA A 582 -16.50 -2.92 3.07
CA ALA A 582 -17.37 -2.52 1.96
C ALA A 582 -16.83 -1.28 1.22
N ALA A 583 -16.60 -1.40 -0.09
CA ALA A 583 -16.24 -0.31 -0.98
C ALA A 583 -16.58 -0.64 -2.44
N ALA A 584 -16.67 0.39 -3.28
CA ALA A 584 -16.73 0.20 -4.72
C ALA A 584 -15.40 -0.37 -5.25
N VAL A 585 -15.50 -1.33 -6.16
CA VAL A 585 -14.32 -1.98 -6.79
C VAL A 585 -13.42 -0.98 -7.50
N THR A 586 -13.99 0.07 -8.09
CA THR A 586 -13.22 1.13 -8.75
C THR A 586 -12.38 1.93 -7.75
N SER A 587 -12.91 2.24 -6.56
CA SER A 587 -12.16 2.92 -5.50
C SER A 587 -11.02 2.04 -5.00
N LEU A 588 -11.26 0.75 -4.80
CA LEU A 588 -10.22 -0.21 -4.38
C LEU A 588 -9.03 -0.32 -5.35
N LYS A 589 -9.22 0.00 -6.63
CA LYS A 589 -8.19 -0.19 -7.67
C LYS A 589 -7.58 1.09 -8.19
N TYR A 590 -8.32 2.20 -8.14
CA TYR A 590 -7.94 3.43 -8.85
C TYR A 590 -7.85 4.65 -7.93
N THR A 591 -7.82 4.48 -6.61
CA THR A 591 -7.66 5.61 -5.69
C THR A 591 -6.59 5.36 -4.64
N GLY A 592 -5.88 6.45 -4.30
CA GLY A 592 -4.74 6.45 -3.39
C GLY A 592 -3.44 5.99 -4.04
N ARG A 593 -2.34 6.42 -3.44
CA ARG A 593 -0.97 6.07 -3.80
C ARG A 593 -0.39 5.00 -2.87
N ALA A 594 0.74 4.40 -3.26
CA ALA A 594 1.49 3.49 -2.42
C ALA A 594 1.86 4.14 -1.06
N ALA A 595 1.84 3.36 0.02
CA ALA A 595 2.09 3.87 1.37
C ALA A 595 3.51 4.44 1.50
N GLU A 596 4.48 3.73 0.92
CA GLU A 596 5.91 4.02 1.01
C GLU A 596 6.25 5.42 0.48
N ILE A 597 5.60 5.83 -0.62
CA ILE A 597 5.77 7.17 -1.20
C ILE A 597 5.21 8.25 -0.26
N GLY A 598 4.01 8.02 0.30
CA GLY A 598 3.37 8.97 1.21
C GLY A 598 4.14 9.13 2.52
N VAL A 599 4.63 8.03 3.10
CA VAL A 599 5.43 8.04 4.33
C VAL A 599 6.71 8.84 4.11
N ALA A 600 7.43 8.59 3.02
CA ALA A 600 8.66 9.31 2.70
C ALA A 600 8.40 10.81 2.46
N GLU A 601 7.34 11.17 1.71
CA GLU A 601 6.98 12.56 1.42
C GLU A 601 6.63 13.32 2.71
N VAL A 602 5.82 12.72 3.60
CA VAL A 602 5.48 13.32 4.89
C VAL A 602 6.71 13.49 5.77
N HIS A 603 7.55 12.46 5.89
CA HIS A 603 8.79 12.54 6.65
C HIS A 603 9.66 13.70 6.16
N GLN A 604 9.93 13.77 4.85
CA GLN A 604 10.77 14.80 4.25
C GLN A 604 10.20 16.22 4.44
N ALA A 605 8.90 16.41 4.23
CA ALA A 605 8.25 17.71 4.39
C ALA A 605 8.29 18.20 5.85
N LEU A 606 8.07 17.31 6.81
CA LEU A 606 8.18 17.63 8.24
C LEU A 606 9.62 17.94 8.66
N CYS A 607 10.61 17.24 8.10
CA CYS A 607 12.03 17.52 8.33
C CYS A 607 12.42 18.89 7.78
N ALA A 608 12.06 19.18 6.53
CA ALA A 608 12.37 20.44 5.86
C ALA A 608 11.77 21.67 6.57
N THR A 609 10.69 21.47 7.34
CA THR A 609 10.01 22.54 8.09
C THR A 609 10.35 22.56 9.59
N GLY A 610 11.22 21.65 10.06
CA GLY A 610 11.59 21.55 11.48
C GLY A 610 10.46 21.07 12.40
N LEU A 611 9.43 20.43 11.85
CA LEU A 611 8.27 19.93 12.59
C LEU A 611 8.31 18.43 12.88
N ARG A 612 9.23 17.67 12.25
CA ARG A 612 9.28 16.20 12.38
C ARG A 612 9.38 15.71 13.82
N ALA A 613 10.14 16.39 14.67
CA ALA A 613 10.30 16.01 16.08
C ALA A 613 9.04 16.26 16.94
N LYS A 614 8.04 16.99 16.43
CA LYS A 614 6.80 17.32 17.15
C LYS A 614 5.69 16.28 16.98
N VAL A 615 5.81 15.41 15.97
CA VAL A 615 4.76 14.48 15.57
C VAL A 615 5.33 13.08 15.37
N LEU A 616 4.58 12.08 15.82
CA LEU A 616 4.88 10.68 15.47
C LEU A 616 4.27 10.36 14.10
N LEU A 617 5.03 9.67 13.25
CA LEU A 617 4.56 9.21 11.94
C LEU A 617 4.14 7.74 12.02
N ARG A 618 2.82 7.49 12.02
CA ARG A 618 2.26 6.12 11.96
C ARG A 618 2.10 5.68 10.50
N CYS A 619 2.50 4.45 10.21
CA CYS A 619 2.49 3.87 8.87
C CYS A 619 1.42 2.79 8.76
N SER A 620 0.46 2.98 7.85
CA SER A 620 -0.57 2.01 7.51
C SER A 620 -0.32 1.47 6.10
N GLY A 621 0.56 0.47 6.01
CA GLY A 621 1.10 -0.04 4.74
C GLY A 621 0.62 -1.44 4.35
N ALA A 622 -0.38 -2.02 5.02
CA ALA A 622 -0.71 -3.44 4.91
C ALA A 622 0.49 -4.34 5.29
N HIS A 623 1.16 -4.01 6.40
CA HIS A 623 2.31 -4.75 6.94
C HIS A 623 1.94 -6.17 7.30
N GLN A 624 2.77 -7.15 6.93
CA GLN A 624 2.56 -8.57 7.23
C GLN A 624 3.76 -9.19 7.95
N THR A 625 4.97 -8.68 7.69
CA THR A 625 6.22 -9.21 8.23
C THR A 625 7.04 -8.12 8.91
N ALA A 626 8.00 -8.51 9.75
CA ALA A 626 8.95 -7.58 10.37
C ALA A 626 9.76 -6.77 9.34
N SER A 627 10.05 -7.34 8.17
CA SER A 627 10.74 -6.61 7.08
C SER A 627 9.92 -5.43 6.58
N ASP A 628 8.58 -5.57 6.52
CA ASP A 628 7.69 -4.47 6.13
C ASP A 628 7.80 -3.31 7.14
N VAL A 629 7.85 -3.62 8.44
CA VAL A 629 7.99 -2.64 9.53
C VAL A 629 9.33 -1.92 9.42
N VAL A 630 10.43 -2.66 9.29
CA VAL A 630 11.78 -2.08 9.16
C VAL A 630 11.88 -1.17 7.95
N LYS A 631 11.32 -1.58 6.80
CA LYS A 631 11.29 -0.74 5.59
C LYS A 631 10.51 0.55 5.81
N SER A 632 9.35 0.51 6.46
CA SER A 632 8.61 1.73 6.82
C SER A 632 9.34 2.60 7.85
N ALA A 633 10.06 2.00 8.80
CA ALA A 633 10.89 2.73 9.75
C ALA A 633 12.01 3.50 9.05
N LEU A 634 12.69 2.86 8.09
CA LEU A 634 13.73 3.48 7.26
C LEU A 634 13.20 4.61 6.37
N LEU A 635 11.93 4.53 5.96
CA LEU A 635 11.25 5.61 5.24
C LEU A 635 10.77 6.75 6.16
N GLY A 636 10.95 6.60 7.47
CA GLY A 636 10.72 7.65 8.46
C GLY A 636 9.57 7.40 9.43
N GLY A 637 8.99 6.20 9.48
CA GLY A 637 7.91 5.82 10.40
C GLY A 637 8.36 5.56 11.84
N ASP A 638 7.51 5.91 12.80
CA ASP A 638 7.70 5.71 14.26
C ASP A 638 6.74 4.66 14.86
N SER A 639 5.62 4.39 14.18
CA SER A 639 4.56 3.47 14.62
C SER A 639 3.95 2.74 13.43
N PHE A 640 3.47 1.51 13.61
CA PHE A 640 3.10 0.61 12.51
C PHE A 640 1.73 -0.04 12.74
N GLU A 641 0.81 0.14 11.79
CA GLU A 641 -0.58 -0.30 11.90
C GLU A 641 -0.83 -1.62 11.14
N PHE A 642 -1.45 -2.59 11.82
CA PHE A 642 -1.82 -3.90 11.29
C PHE A 642 -3.34 -4.07 11.26
N GLY A 643 -3.93 -3.95 10.06
CA GLY A 643 -5.36 -4.22 9.83
C GLY A 643 -5.61 -5.67 9.45
N THR A 644 -5.60 -5.96 8.14
CA THR A 644 -5.89 -7.28 7.57
C THR A 644 -4.97 -8.40 8.07
N THR A 645 -3.77 -8.09 8.55
CA THR A 645 -2.87 -9.07 9.17
C THR A 645 -3.33 -9.52 10.56
N ALA A 646 -3.97 -8.63 11.30
CA ALA A 646 -4.48 -8.93 12.64
C ALA A 646 -5.86 -9.62 12.61
N LEU A 647 -6.59 -9.45 11.50
CA LEU A 647 -7.85 -10.15 11.21
C LEU A 647 -7.56 -11.55 10.67
#